data_AF-A0A961MDT4-F1
#
_entry.id   AF-A0A961MDT4-F1
#
_cell.length_a   1.000
_cell.length_b   1.000
_cell.length_c   1.000
_cell.angle_alpha   90.00
_cell.angle_beta   90.00
_cell.angle_gamma   90.00
#
_symmetry.space_group_name_H-M   'P 1'
#
loop_
_entity.id
_entity.type
_entity.pdbx_description
1 polymer ?
#
loop_
_entity_poly.entity_id
_entity_poly.type
_entity_poly.pdbx_seq_one_letter_code
_entity_poly.pdbx_strand_id
1 'polypeptide(L)'
;MLGRLLCALALTFLGSFGALATNENVLCLQNQLAAAGYDPGTIDGHVRPGTYDAFDSYADARRLPGSRRLSPGTALSLCRLIGLDDAAMQRFWPVSTGTLRMVFEPGLSPALQTFIEERLPAIHRQTAQQLGITLAGTDTVIVGTSRAALSALLDEHLPEGIVFENADTALDEQCTRRSRLGGFTVGGTAVFCLPAQATLGGSVDPTDLIDLIAHEVVHLVVRQILPAPPGDSSDPERVALTGPLWLHEGHAVVHADGISHHSSPRDLRRSLLRHFAGRSLPDLRQLETRGALARARGDVYRVGAIAVSLLIDAHGEEALGTLYEAMARDVPFDAAFAQSFGYALNTFYDGYAALARSAVDAGPRQPAADPVRCVQAQLNAAGHNAGYADGQIGPRTLAALAALRDVAGLHRAPALTPESAALWCRLIGLDDPAQRDFWPAREQPVALSVAWDVDAATAAHIRDRFPALHRRAAMAFQVPLSTTDRVVIASSGEGLRGLIAGDWPEPIRALIDEGCTGGPAAATVAGLAALCLGPGPAPDLDETLAGMAATLIWHQTTGPEGAGTTTPAWLRAGFVHYVELTAGRQLEPTQMRLGLVADIRRRPRIALDAATGAEARSRGAVAVSLLVAAQGSASVGQLMADLGAGVPFAEAFEDIFGVPPDRFAAHFPGLPTRRIAASFLSPRDLGQPAVRPPVN
;
A
#
# COMPACT_ATOMS: atom_id res chain seq x y z
N MET A 1 68.88 12.74 37.61
CA MET A 1 67.82 11.71 37.44
C MET A 1 66.39 12.23 37.64
N LEU A 2 66.14 13.36 38.33
CA LEU A 2 64.79 13.93 38.45
C LEU A 2 64.23 14.61 37.17
N GLY A 3 65.08 15.09 36.26
CA GLY A 3 64.62 15.82 35.05
C GLY A 3 64.03 14.96 33.92
N ARG A 4 64.20 13.63 33.95
CA ARG A 4 63.65 12.71 32.95
C ARG A 4 62.31 12.08 33.36
N LEU A 5 61.91 12.18 34.63
CA LEU A 5 60.61 11.70 35.11
C LEU A 5 59.48 12.71 34.87
N LEU A 6 59.78 14.01 34.78
CA LEU A 6 58.78 15.06 34.55
C LEU A 6 58.34 15.20 33.07
N CYS A 7 59.17 14.81 32.09
CA CYS A 7 58.73 14.75 30.69
C CYS A 7 57.86 13.53 30.36
N ALA A 8 57.93 12.45 31.15
CA ALA A 8 57.12 11.25 30.93
C ALA A 8 55.72 11.35 31.55
N LEU A 9 55.49 12.27 32.51
CA LEU A 9 54.16 12.53 33.08
C LEU A 9 53.39 13.67 32.38
N ALA A 10 54.06 14.48 31.55
CA ALA A 10 53.41 15.55 30.78
C ALA A 10 52.88 15.10 29.41
N LEU A 11 53.26 13.91 28.93
CA LEU A 11 52.82 13.37 27.62
C LEU A 11 51.62 12.40 27.70
N THR A 12 51.13 12.04 28.89
CA THR A 12 49.94 11.20 29.09
C THR A 12 48.67 12.00 29.39
N PHE A 13 48.71 13.32 29.28
CA PHE A 13 47.57 14.24 29.38
C PHE A 13 47.28 15.00 28.07
N LEU A 14 47.72 14.46 26.92
CA LEU A 14 46.99 14.69 25.66
C LEU A 14 45.74 13.81 25.74
N GLY A 15 44.79 14.24 26.57
CA GLY A 15 43.46 13.68 26.56
C GLY A 15 42.98 13.68 25.11
N SER A 16 42.44 12.55 24.67
CA SER A 16 41.61 12.50 23.48
C SER A 16 40.54 13.56 23.65
N PHE A 17 40.78 14.77 23.14
CA PHE A 17 39.71 15.69 22.85
C PHE A 17 38.90 14.95 21.80
N GLY A 18 37.86 14.23 22.24
CA GLY A 18 36.92 13.59 21.35
C GLY A 18 36.49 14.67 20.38
N ALA A 19 36.77 14.47 19.10
CA ALA A 19 36.21 15.33 18.08
C ALA A 19 34.69 15.25 18.28
N LEU A 20 34.08 16.36 18.70
CA LEU A 20 32.64 16.43 18.87
C LEU A 20 32.00 15.96 17.56
N ALA A 21 30.98 15.12 17.69
CA ALA A 21 30.32 14.54 16.54
C ALA A 21 29.63 15.66 15.74
N THR A 22 30.15 15.94 14.54
CA THR A 22 29.57 16.90 13.60
C THR A 22 28.11 16.55 13.30
N ASN A 23 27.22 17.54 13.27
CA ASN A 23 25.80 17.30 12.95
C ASN A 23 25.60 17.16 11.43
N GLU A 24 25.46 15.92 10.97
CA GLU A 24 25.27 15.57 9.54
C GLU A 24 24.05 16.24 8.90
N ASN A 25 23.00 16.51 9.68
CA ASN A 25 21.81 17.19 9.18
C ASN A 25 22.08 18.67 8.87
N VAL A 26 22.91 19.32 9.69
CA VAL A 26 23.37 20.70 9.42
C VAL A 26 24.36 20.72 8.26
N LEU A 27 25.26 19.74 8.16
CA LEU A 27 26.16 19.60 7.01
C LEU A 27 25.38 19.44 5.70
N CYS A 28 24.31 18.64 5.68
CA CYS A 28 23.45 18.52 4.51
C CYS A 28 22.92 19.90 4.09
N LEU A 29 22.29 20.62 5.03
CA LEU A 29 21.70 21.92 4.75
C LEU A 29 22.74 22.93 4.26
N GLN A 30 23.90 23.02 4.93
CA GLN A 30 25.00 23.91 4.52
C GLN A 30 25.48 23.60 3.09
N ASN A 31 25.68 22.33 2.77
CA ASN A 31 26.09 21.92 1.42
C ASN A 31 25.04 22.26 0.36
N GLN A 32 23.76 22.07 0.66
CA GLN A 32 22.67 22.42 -0.26
C GLN A 32 22.57 23.93 -0.47
N LEU A 33 22.68 24.74 0.59
CA LEU A 33 22.70 26.20 0.50
C LEU A 33 23.87 26.68 -0.36
N ALA A 34 25.08 26.17 -0.10
CA ALA A 34 26.28 26.49 -0.88
C ALA A 34 26.12 26.09 -2.35
N ALA A 35 25.58 24.89 -2.63
CA ALA A 35 25.32 24.43 -3.99
C ALA A 35 24.23 25.23 -4.71
N ALA A 36 23.29 25.82 -3.97
CA ALA A 36 22.28 26.74 -4.48
C ALA A 36 22.78 28.19 -4.62
N GLY A 37 24.03 28.47 -4.29
CA GLY A 37 24.67 29.80 -4.44
C GLY A 37 24.52 30.73 -3.25
N TYR A 38 24.05 30.24 -2.11
CA TYR A 38 23.97 30.99 -0.85
C TYR A 38 25.17 30.61 0.02
N ASP A 39 25.93 31.57 0.54
CA ASP A 39 27.15 31.29 1.32
C ASP A 39 26.83 31.01 2.81
N PRO A 40 26.82 29.74 3.28
CA PRO A 40 26.55 29.43 4.67
C PRO A 40 27.75 29.72 5.59
N GLY A 41 28.85 30.24 5.06
CA GLY A 41 30.15 30.28 5.72
C GLY A 41 30.84 28.92 5.70
N THR A 42 31.50 28.55 6.80
CA THR A 42 32.19 27.26 6.91
C THR A 42 31.18 26.12 6.97
N ILE A 43 31.33 25.13 6.08
CA ILE A 43 30.57 23.87 6.11
C ILE A 43 31.21 22.96 7.16
N ASP A 44 30.74 23.08 8.39
CA ASP A 44 31.30 22.43 9.58
C ASP A 44 30.25 21.66 10.40
N GLY A 45 28.97 21.71 10.00
CA GLY A 45 27.88 21.06 10.74
C GLY A 45 27.41 21.86 11.94
N HIS A 46 27.83 23.12 12.09
CA HIS A 46 27.35 24.01 13.14
C HIS A 46 26.47 25.12 12.54
N VAL A 47 25.34 25.40 13.19
CA VAL A 47 24.50 26.53 12.81
C VAL A 47 25.15 27.82 13.34
N ARG A 48 25.65 28.67 12.44
CA ARG A 48 26.32 29.94 12.72
C ARG A 48 25.59 31.10 12.02
N PRO A 49 25.93 32.38 12.29
CA PRO A 49 25.33 33.52 11.60
C PRO A 49 25.32 33.38 10.06
N GLY A 50 26.41 32.90 9.46
CA GLY A 50 26.45 32.65 8.01
C GLY A 50 25.42 31.61 7.54
N THR A 51 25.22 30.53 8.30
CA THR A 51 24.19 29.53 7.99
C THR A 51 22.79 30.12 8.07
N TYR A 52 22.52 30.98 9.07
CA TYR A 52 21.25 31.70 9.20
C TYR A 52 21.01 32.64 8.02
N ASP A 53 21.97 33.52 7.72
CA ASP A 53 21.86 34.51 6.64
C ASP A 53 21.66 33.84 5.27
N ALA A 54 22.36 32.72 5.03
CA ALA A 54 22.20 31.92 3.82
C ALA A 54 20.82 31.26 3.72
N PHE A 55 20.33 30.68 4.81
CA PHE A 55 19.01 30.06 4.83
C PHE A 55 17.89 31.09 4.67
N ASP A 56 17.97 32.23 5.37
CA ASP A 56 16.97 33.30 5.25
C ASP A 56 16.93 33.85 3.83
N SER A 57 18.10 34.07 3.21
CA SER A 57 18.19 34.47 1.80
C SER A 57 17.57 33.43 0.85
N TYR A 58 17.83 32.14 1.09
CA TYR A 58 17.24 31.04 0.33
C TYR A 58 15.71 30.99 0.51
N ALA A 59 15.25 31.08 1.75
CA ALA A 59 13.84 31.05 2.11
C ALA A 59 13.08 32.22 1.47
N ASP A 60 13.62 33.44 1.51
CA ASP A 60 13.04 34.62 0.87
C ASP A 60 12.95 34.45 -0.65
N ALA A 61 14.03 33.99 -1.29
CA ALA A 61 14.07 33.78 -2.73
C ALA A 61 13.09 32.70 -3.20
N ARG A 62 12.88 31.67 -2.39
CA ARG A 62 11.94 30.57 -2.66
C ARG A 62 10.53 30.80 -2.11
N ARG A 63 10.32 31.90 -1.38
CA ARG A 63 9.08 32.23 -0.67
C ARG A 63 8.65 31.09 0.27
N LEU A 64 9.61 30.51 0.98
CA LEU A 64 9.31 29.53 2.02
C LEU A 64 8.56 30.20 3.17
N PRO A 65 7.61 29.51 3.82
CA PRO A 65 6.86 30.10 4.92
C PRO A 65 7.75 30.38 6.14
N GLY A 66 7.61 31.56 6.74
CA GLY A 66 8.44 32.04 7.85
C GLY A 66 8.26 31.31 9.19
N SER A 67 7.32 30.36 9.28
CA SER A 67 7.16 29.45 10.44
C SER A 67 8.37 28.53 10.61
N ARG A 68 9.17 28.32 9.57
CA ARG A 68 10.35 27.45 9.61
C ARG A 68 11.59 28.20 10.09
N ARG A 69 11.85 28.10 11.39
CA ARG A 69 13.10 28.61 11.96
C ARG A 69 14.21 27.57 11.83
N LEU A 70 15.36 28.00 11.33
CA LEU A 70 16.56 27.18 11.34
C LEU A 70 17.03 26.94 12.78
N SER A 71 17.29 25.68 13.09
CA SER A 71 17.94 25.21 14.30
C SER A 71 18.61 23.86 14.00
N PRO A 72 19.52 23.38 14.86
CA PRO A 72 20.05 22.02 14.72
C PRO A 72 18.93 20.96 14.63
N GLY A 73 17.83 21.15 15.36
CA GLY A 73 16.68 20.23 15.37
C GLY A 73 15.75 20.30 14.16
N THR A 74 15.83 21.36 13.36
CA THR A 74 15.02 21.52 12.14
C THR A 74 15.84 21.33 10.85
N ALA A 75 17.17 21.31 10.96
CA ALA A 75 18.08 21.19 9.83
C ALA A 75 17.76 19.99 8.91
N LEU A 76 17.42 18.82 9.47
CA LEU A 76 17.08 17.64 8.67
C LEU A 76 15.83 17.85 7.82
N SER A 77 14.73 18.31 8.44
CA SER A 77 13.48 18.58 7.72
C SER A 77 13.68 19.62 6.60
N LEU A 78 14.52 20.64 6.84
CA LEU A 78 14.86 21.65 5.84
C LEU A 78 15.72 21.09 4.71
N CYS A 79 16.76 20.32 5.03
CA CYS A 79 17.61 19.61 4.05
C CYS A 79 16.79 18.68 3.16
N ARG A 80 15.81 17.99 3.74
CA ARG A 80 14.87 17.14 3.02
C ARG A 80 14.01 17.95 2.06
N LEU A 81 13.38 19.03 2.54
CA LEU A 81 12.48 19.85 1.73
C LEU A 81 13.19 20.47 0.52
N ILE A 82 14.43 20.97 0.71
CA ILE A 82 15.25 21.48 -0.40
C ILE A 82 15.53 20.38 -1.43
N GLY A 83 15.85 19.16 -0.98
CA GLY A 83 16.11 18.01 -1.87
C GLY A 83 14.87 17.49 -2.60
N LEU A 84 13.68 17.66 -2.02
CA LEU A 84 12.42 17.33 -2.70
C LEU A 84 12.08 18.37 -3.78
N ASP A 85 12.38 19.65 -3.52
CA ASP A 85 12.15 20.74 -4.47
C ASP A 85 13.19 20.76 -5.61
N ASP A 86 14.40 20.28 -5.35
CA ASP A 86 15.48 20.13 -6.34
C ASP A 86 16.18 18.78 -6.17
N ALA A 87 15.88 17.85 -7.06
CA ALA A 87 16.45 16.50 -7.05
C ALA A 87 17.99 16.47 -7.11
N ALA A 88 18.65 17.51 -7.67
CA ALA A 88 20.10 17.59 -7.68
C ALA A 88 20.68 17.77 -6.26
N MET A 89 19.90 18.32 -5.33
CA MET A 89 20.29 18.53 -3.94
C MET A 89 20.19 17.26 -3.08
N GLN A 90 19.53 16.21 -3.57
CA GLN A 90 19.44 14.92 -2.87
C GLN A 90 20.79 14.22 -2.74
N ARG A 91 21.78 14.57 -3.58
CA ARG A 91 23.16 14.05 -3.45
C ARG A 91 23.83 14.39 -2.11
N PHE A 92 23.29 15.36 -1.37
CA PHE A 92 23.78 15.77 -0.06
C PHE A 92 23.01 15.13 1.10
N TRP A 93 21.97 14.33 0.82
CA TRP A 93 21.19 13.66 1.85
C TRP A 93 22.05 12.61 2.59
N PRO A 94 22.12 12.68 3.94
CA PRO A 94 22.87 11.72 4.74
C PRO A 94 22.52 10.26 4.46
N VAL A 95 21.25 9.98 4.12
CA VAL A 95 20.73 8.63 3.82
C VAL A 95 21.55 7.85 2.77
N SER A 96 22.23 8.55 1.86
CA SER A 96 23.12 7.97 0.84
C SER A 96 24.34 7.24 1.44
N THR A 97 24.70 7.55 2.68
CA THR A 97 25.81 6.93 3.41
C THR A 97 25.36 5.86 4.40
N GLY A 98 24.06 5.82 4.72
CA GLY A 98 23.43 4.88 5.63
C GLY A 98 22.07 5.41 6.09
N THR A 99 21.12 4.51 6.36
CA THR A 99 19.79 4.90 6.85
C THR A 99 19.73 5.01 8.37
N LEU A 100 20.56 4.21 9.05
CA LEU A 100 20.52 4.02 10.50
C LEU A 100 21.93 3.87 11.06
N ARG A 101 22.20 4.52 12.18
CA ARG A 101 23.39 4.35 13.02
C ARG A 101 22.98 3.74 14.35
N MET A 102 23.35 2.49 14.58
CA MET A 102 23.02 1.76 15.80
C MET A 102 24.20 1.80 16.79
N VAL A 103 23.89 2.09 18.04
CA VAL A 103 24.84 2.17 19.15
C VAL A 103 24.31 1.31 20.29
N PHE A 104 25.12 0.37 20.77
CA PHE A 104 24.74 -0.55 21.82
C PHE A 104 25.59 -0.32 23.07
N GLU A 105 24.99 -0.46 24.25
CA GLU A 105 25.72 -0.55 25.52
C GLU A 105 26.73 -1.71 25.45
N PRO A 106 27.98 -1.49 25.90
CA PRO A 106 28.97 -2.55 26.01
C PRO A 106 28.45 -3.73 26.84
N GLY A 107 28.49 -4.94 26.29
CA GLY A 107 28.06 -6.16 26.97
C GLY A 107 26.59 -6.51 26.79
N LEU A 108 25.83 -5.78 25.95
CA LEU A 108 24.51 -6.23 25.51
C LEU A 108 24.62 -7.61 24.82
N SER A 109 23.64 -8.50 25.06
CA SER A 109 23.62 -9.85 24.48
C SER A 109 23.81 -9.81 22.95
N PRO A 110 24.76 -10.57 22.37
CA PRO A 110 24.95 -10.61 20.92
C PRO A 110 23.70 -11.02 20.15
N ALA A 111 22.89 -11.94 20.71
CA ALA A 111 21.65 -12.37 20.09
C ALA A 111 20.61 -11.23 19.99
N LEU A 112 20.57 -10.32 20.98
CA LEU A 112 19.72 -9.13 20.93
C LEU A 112 20.24 -8.10 19.94
N GLN A 113 21.57 -7.88 19.91
CA GLN A 113 22.19 -6.99 18.94
C GLN A 113 21.85 -7.44 17.52
N THR A 114 22.13 -8.70 17.18
CA THR A 114 21.81 -9.26 15.86
C THR A 114 20.32 -9.15 15.53
N PHE A 115 19.43 -9.46 16.47
CA PHE A 115 17.99 -9.32 16.24
C PHE A 115 17.59 -7.87 15.92
N ILE A 116 18.09 -6.89 16.67
CA ILE A 116 17.80 -5.47 16.44
C ILE A 116 18.40 -5.01 15.11
N GLU A 117 19.65 -5.38 14.82
CA GLU A 117 20.36 -5.04 13.58
C GLU A 117 19.66 -5.60 12.33
N GLU A 118 19.04 -6.78 12.42
CA GLU A 118 18.30 -7.38 11.32
C GLU A 118 16.88 -6.77 11.16
N ARG A 119 16.16 -6.60 12.27
CA ARG A 119 14.74 -6.20 12.22
C ARG A 119 14.55 -4.71 12.04
N LEU A 120 15.32 -3.88 12.73
CA LEU A 120 15.09 -2.43 12.76
C LEU A 120 15.22 -1.78 11.37
N PRO A 121 16.27 -2.05 10.56
CA PRO A 121 16.36 -1.46 9.22
C PRO A 121 15.24 -1.89 8.28
N ALA A 122 14.71 -3.11 8.44
CA ALA A 122 13.59 -3.59 7.64
C ALA A 122 12.30 -2.84 8.01
N ILE A 123 12.02 -2.73 9.32
CA ILE A 123 10.85 -2.00 9.84
C ILE A 123 10.92 -0.52 9.43
N HIS A 124 12.08 0.13 9.62
CA HIS A 124 12.29 1.53 9.23
C HIS A 124 12.01 1.82 7.76
N ARG A 125 12.55 0.99 6.85
CA ARG A 125 12.25 1.11 5.41
C ARG A 125 10.77 0.84 5.11
N GLN A 126 10.18 -0.15 5.77
CA GLN A 126 8.77 -0.49 5.57
C GLN A 126 7.86 0.65 6.02
N THR A 127 8.11 1.25 7.19
CA THR A 127 7.35 2.40 7.69
C THR A 127 7.42 3.59 6.73
N ALA A 128 8.62 3.92 6.23
CA ALA A 128 8.77 4.98 5.24
C ALA A 128 8.00 4.68 3.94
N GLN A 129 8.03 3.44 3.47
CA GLN A 129 7.28 3.01 2.28
C GLN A 129 5.76 3.08 2.50
N GLN A 130 5.26 2.63 3.65
CA GLN A 130 3.83 2.66 3.97
C GLN A 130 3.28 4.09 4.07
N LEU A 131 4.11 5.02 4.52
CA LEU A 131 3.78 6.45 4.55
C LEU A 131 4.03 7.15 3.20
N GLY A 132 4.61 6.50 2.19
CA GLY A 132 4.98 7.17 0.94
C GLY A 132 6.07 8.24 1.13
N ILE A 133 6.93 8.09 2.14
CA ILE A 133 7.92 9.10 2.53
C ILE A 133 9.29 8.72 1.99
N THR A 134 9.91 9.65 1.28
CA THR A 134 11.34 9.57 0.96
C THR A 134 12.17 10.03 2.14
N LEU A 135 13.05 9.18 2.66
CA LEU A 135 13.94 9.51 3.77
C LEU A 135 15.14 10.32 3.27
N ALA A 136 15.63 11.26 4.09
CA ALA A 136 16.79 12.09 3.76
C ALA A 136 17.93 11.93 4.78
N GLY A 137 17.62 11.61 6.03
CA GLY A 137 18.59 11.57 7.13
C GLY A 137 19.05 10.17 7.49
N THR A 138 20.13 10.13 8.28
CA THR A 138 20.59 8.96 9.02
C THR A 138 20.05 9.05 10.45
N ASP A 139 19.13 8.16 10.80
CA ASP A 139 18.59 8.12 12.17
C ASP A 139 19.56 7.40 13.11
N THR A 140 19.65 7.82 14.36
CA THR A 140 20.46 7.14 15.38
C THR A 140 19.57 6.27 16.28
N VAL A 141 20.04 5.09 16.66
CA VAL A 141 19.37 4.21 17.61
C VAL A 141 20.36 3.85 18.71
N ILE A 142 20.02 4.18 19.95
CA ILE A 142 20.81 3.88 21.13
C ILE A 142 20.09 2.80 21.92
N VAL A 143 20.77 1.70 22.25
CA VAL A 143 20.18 0.58 22.99
C VAL A 143 21.01 0.30 24.23
N GLY A 144 20.35 0.24 25.38
CA GLY A 144 21.00 -0.05 26.65
C GLY A 144 20.06 -0.72 27.62
N THR A 145 20.61 -1.10 28.78
CA THR A 145 19.94 -1.86 29.83
C THR A 145 19.86 -1.11 31.16
N SER A 146 20.46 0.08 31.22
CA SER A 146 20.46 0.92 32.42
C SER A 146 20.41 2.41 32.09
N ARG A 147 19.84 3.19 33.01
CA ARG A 147 19.83 4.66 32.95
C ARG A 147 21.22 5.23 32.75
N ALA A 148 22.20 4.77 33.53
CA ALA A 148 23.55 5.31 33.52
C ALA A 148 24.26 5.09 32.18
N ALA A 149 24.13 3.87 31.62
CA ALA A 149 24.70 3.57 30.30
C ALA A 149 24.03 4.39 29.19
N LEU A 150 22.70 4.48 29.20
CA LEU A 150 21.97 5.26 28.19
C LEU A 150 22.26 6.76 28.29
N SER A 151 22.42 7.31 29.49
CA SER A 151 22.84 8.70 29.67
C SER A 151 24.21 8.94 29.04
N ALA A 152 25.18 8.06 29.32
CA ALA A 152 26.53 8.20 28.75
C ALA A 152 26.52 8.09 27.21
N LEU A 153 25.76 7.15 26.65
CA LEU A 153 25.62 7.00 25.20
C LEU A 153 24.90 8.21 24.56
N LEU A 154 23.92 8.80 25.24
CA LEU A 154 23.26 10.02 24.78
C LEU A 154 24.23 11.19 24.77
N ASP A 155 25.01 11.38 25.83
CA ASP A 155 26.02 12.46 25.89
C ASP A 155 27.08 12.32 24.78
N GLU A 156 27.42 11.08 24.41
CA GLU A 156 28.42 10.80 23.37
C GLU A 156 27.86 10.90 21.94
N HIS A 157 26.62 10.45 21.71
CA HIS A 157 26.11 10.22 20.35
C HIS A 157 24.94 11.11 19.92
N LEU A 158 24.36 11.90 20.83
CA LEU A 158 23.33 12.85 20.45
C LEU A 158 23.93 13.90 19.50
N PRO A 159 23.27 14.21 18.36
CA PRO A 159 23.82 15.18 17.41
C PRO A 159 24.05 16.54 18.06
N GLU A 160 25.17 17.18 17.70
CA GLU A 160 25.50 18.48 18.29
C GLU A 160 24.40 19.52 18.08
N GLY A 161 24.14 20.31 19.13
CA GLY A 161 23.11 21.36 19.12
C GLY A 161 21.69 20.85 19.35
N ILE A 162 21.49 19.54 19.46
CA ILE A 162 20.23 18.97 19.97
C ILE A 162 20.28 18.98 21.49
N VAL A 163 19.36 19.72 22.10
CA VAL A 163 19.21 19.77 23.57
C VAL A 163 18.05 18.88 23.97
N PHE A 164 18.29 17.94 24.89
CA PHE A 164 17.25 17.13 25.48
C PHE A 164 17.03 17.49 26.96
N GLU A 165 16.26 18.56 27.20
CA GLU A 165 16.08 19.18 28.53
C GLU A 165 15.57 18.22 29.60
N ASN A 166 14.82 17.18 29.23
CA ASN A 166 14.20 16.22 30.15
C ASN A 166 14.77 14.80 29.99
N ALA A 167 16.02 14.67 29.56
CA ALA A 167 16.67 13.37 29.34
C ALA A 167 16.58 12.46 30.56
N ASP A 168 16.91 13.00 31.73
CA ASP A 168 16.86 12.29 32.99
C ASP A 168 15.45 11.76 33.31
N THR A 169 14.41 12.59 33.18
CA THR A 169 13.04 12.16 33.46
C THR A 169 12.58 11.09 32.47
N ALA A 170 12.90 11.24 31.19
CA ALA A 170 12.57 10.25 30.16
C ALA A 170 13.27 8.91 30.43
N LEU A 171 14.57 8.93 30.76
CA LEU A 171 15.32 7.73 31.09
C LEU A 171 14.78 7.04 32.35
N ASP A 172 14.40 7.81 33.38
CA ASP A 172 13.76 7.21 34.57
C ASP A 172 12.44 6.54 34.21
N GLU A 173 11.57 7.24 33.48
CA GLU A 173 10.26 6.70 33.10
C GLU A 173 10.37 5.41 32.27
N GLN A 174 11.35 5.35 31.37
CA GLN A 174 11.48 4.25 30.42
C GLN A 174 12.29 3.08 30.98
N CYS A 175 13.29 3.33 31.84
CA CYS A 175 14.14 2.28 32.41
C CYS A 175 13.64 1.72 33.74
N THR A 176 12.84 2.45 34.52
CA THR A 176 12.43 2.00 35.87
C THR A 176 11.11 1.25 35.90
N ARG A 177 10.39 1.16 34.76
CA ARG A 177 9.19 0.35 34.64
C ARG A 177 9.57 -1.13 34.74
N ARG A 178 9.50 -1.65 35.98
CA ARG A 178 10.00 -2.93 36.54
C ARG A 178 9.85 -4.22 35.71
N SER A 179 9.21 -4.21 34.54
CA SER A 179 8.99 -5.39 33.71
C SER A 179 8.76 -5.08 32.22
N ARG A 180 9.14 -3.90 31.71
CA ARG A 180 8.81 -3.51 30.33
C ARG A 180 10.02 -2.97 29.58
N LEU A 181 10.04 -3.30 28.30
CA LEU A 181 10.80 -2.59 27.29
C LEU A 181 10.31 -1.15 27.27
N GLY A 182 11.23 -0.20 27.24
CA GLY A 182 10.93 1.22 27.18
C GLY A 182 11.64 1.86 26.00
N GLY A 183 11.03 2.89 25.44
CA GLY A 183 11.66 3.67 24.39
C GLY A 183 11.12 5.08 24.30
N PHE A 184 11.90 5.92 23.64
CA PHE A 184 11.49 7.27 23.24
C PHE A 184 12.38 7.75 22.09
N THR A 185 11.92 8.81 21.43
CA THR A 185 12.64 9.44 20.32
C THR A 185 12.89 10.92 20.58
N VAL A 186 14.11 11.39 20.30
CA VAL A 186 14.53 12.79 20.41
C VAL A 186 15.49 13.15 19.28
N GLY A 187 15.17 14.20 18.50
CA GLY A 187 16.09 14.76 17.50
C GLY A 187 16.62 13.76 16.47
N GLY A 188 15.80 12.81 15.99
CA GLY A 188 16.25 11.75 15.07
C GLY A 188 17.05 10.64 15.75
N THR A 189 17.01 10.57 17.09
CA THR A 189 17.62 9.51 17.90
C THR A 189 16.54 8.76 18.66
N ALA A 190 16.37 7.46 18.39
CA ALA A 190 15.57 6.57 19.22
C ALA A 190 16.45 5.96 20.31
N VAL A 191 15.89 5.82 21.51
CA VAL A 191 16.57 5.25 22.67
C VAL A 191 15.74 4.10 23.21
N PHE A 192 16.33 2.91 23.30
CA PHE A 192 15.69 1.73 23.84
C PHE A 192 16.32 1.35 25.18
N CYS A 193 15.48 1.25 26.20
CA CYS A 193 15.85 0.72 27.50
C CYS A 193 15.28 -0.69 27.68
N LEU A 194 16.17 -1.67 27.68
CA LEU A 194 15.87 -3.07 27.86
C LEU A 194 16.06 -3.47 29.34
N PRO A 195 15.43 -4.56 29.82
CA PRO A 195 15.68 -5.08 31.16
C PRO A 195 17.16 -5.37 31.41
N ALA A 196 17.61 -5.25 32.66
CA ALA A 196 18.93 -5.71 33.05
C ALA A 196 19.10 -7.20 32.70
N GLN A 197 20.26 -7.57 32.14
CA GLN A 197 20.52 -8.93 31.65
C GLN A 197 19.51 -9.38 30.57
N ALA A 198 19.08 -8.46 29.70
CA ALA A 198 18.20 -8.74 28.58
C ALA A 198 18.73 -9.93 27.74
N THR A 199 17.88 -10.93 27.53
CA THR A 199 18.12 -12.05 26.60
C THR A 199 16.88 -12.29 25.76
N LEU A 200 17.07 -12.48 24.45
CA LEU A 200 15.99 -12.76 23.51
C LEU A 200 15.34 -14.11 23.84
N GLY A 201 14.01 -14.13 23.96
CA GLY A 201 13.22 -15.31 24.36
C GLY A 201 13.32 -15.66 25.85
N GLY A 202 14.15 -14.92 26.62
CA GLY A 202 14.25 -15.03 28.07
C GLY A 202 13.50 -13.88 28.74
N SER A 203 14.23 -12.81 29.07
CA SER A 203 13.66 -11.60 29.68
C SER A 203 13.04 -10.63 28.67
N VAL A 204 13.24 -10.86 27.37
CA VAL A 204 12.70 -10.05 26.28
C VAL A 204 11.94 -10.96 25.31
N ASP A 205 10.63 -10.75 25.20
CA ASP A 205 9.82 -11.38 24.15
C ASP A 205 10.14 -10.73 22.79
N PRO A 206 10.43 -11.52 21.73
CA PRO A 206 10.72 -10.96 20.41
C PRO A 206 9.59 -10.11 19.84
N THR A 207 8.33 -10.44 20.13
CA THR A 207 7.14 -9.71 19.66
C THR A 207 7.04 -8.37 20.34
N ASP A 208 7.22 -8.33 21.67
CA ASP A 208 7.24 -7.06 22.43
C ASP A 208 8.38 -6.15 21.98
N LEU A 209 9.54 -6.73 21.59
CA LEU A 209 10.66 -5.95 21.06
C LEU A 209 10.37 -5.42 19.65
N ILE A 210 9.74 -6.21 18.78
CA ILE A 210 9.28 -5.73 17.47
C ILE A 210 8.26 -4.61 17.64
N ASP A 211 7.32 -4.75 18.59
CA ASP A 211 6.32 -3.74 18.91
C ASP A 211 6.97 -2.41 19.33
N LEU A 212 7.93 -2.46 20.27
CA LEU A 212 8.69 -1.28 20.69
C LEU A 212 9.46 -0.65 19.52
N ILE A 213 10.16 -1.47 18.72
CA ILE A 213 10.93 -0.99 17.57
C ILE A 213 10.01 -0.28 16.58
N ALA A 214 8.89 -0.91 16.20
CA ALA A 214 7.95 -0.35 15.24
C ALA A 214 7.29 0.94 15.76
N HIS A 215 6.97 1.01 17.06
CA HIS A 215 6.43 2.22 17.69
C HIS A 215 7.41 3.40 17.57
N GLU A 216 8.67 3.21 17.97
CA GLU A 216 9.65 4.29 17.95
C GLU A 216 10.14 4.64 16.53
N VAL A 217 10.14 3.68 15.61
CA VAL A 217 10.46 3.93 14.20
C VAL A 217 9.46 4.90 13.55
N VAL A 218 8.18 4.86 13.90
CA VAL A 218 7.21 5.86 13.43
C VAL A 218 7.66 7.27 13.82
N HIS A 219 8.09 7.45 15.07
CA HIS A 219 8.58 8.74 15.56
C HIS A 219 9.85 9.18 14.83
N LEU A 220 10.78 8.26 14.54
CA LEU A 220 11.98 8.56 13.75
C LEU A 220 11.63 9.05 12.34
N VAL A 221 10.81 8.29 11.62
CA VAL A 221 10.40 8.63 10.25
C VAL A 221 9.66 9.97 10.21
N VAL A 222 8.69 10.18 11.12
CA VAL A 222 7.95 11.44 11.22
C VAL A 222 8.88 12.61 11.56
N ARG A 223 9.94 12.39 12.34
CA ARG A 223 10.91 13.45 12.69
C ARG A 223 11.79 13.89 11.54
N GLN A 224 11.93 13.09 10.48
CA GLN A 224 12.57 13.53 9.25
C GLN A 224 11.70 14.49 8.44
N ILE A 225 10.38 14.46 8.68
CA ILE A 225 9.37 15.22 7.92
C ILE A 225 9.02 16.51 8.66
N LEU A 226 8.61 16.39 9.92
CA LEU A 226 8.08 17.50 10.70
C LEU A 226 9.20 18.18 11.50
N PRO A 227 9.22 19.53 11.52
CA PRO A 227 10.24 20.27 12.24
C PRO A 227 10.13 20.04 13.75
N ALA A 228 11.27 20.06 14.43
CA ALA A 228 11.28 20.20 15.87
C ALA A 228 10.70 21.58 16.26
N PRO A 229 9.63 21.64 17.08
CA PRO A 229 9.17 22.92 17.58
C PRO A 229 10.24 23.51 18.51
N PRO A 230 10.46 24.84 18.48
CA PRO A 230 11.32 25.54 19.42
C PRO A 230 11.08 25.13 20.89
N GLY A 231 12.12 25.18 21.72
CA GLY A 231 12.02 24.81 23.14
C GLY A 231 10.95 25.59 23.90
N ASP A 232 10.82 26.88 23.57
CA ASP A 232 9.89 27.85 24.16
C ASP A 232 8.48 27.86 23.52
N SER A 233 8.22 27.00 22.53
CA SER A 233 6.90 26.95 21.87
C SER A 233 5.80 26.55 22.86
N SER A 234 4.70 27.30 22.81
CA SER A 234 3.47 26.98 23.52
C SER A 234 2.80 25.70 23.00
N ASP A 235 1.93 25.09 23.80
CA ASP A 235 1.18 23.90 23.39
C ASP A 235 0.41 24.10 22.06
N PRO A 236 -0.33 25.22 21.83
CA PRO A 236 -1.00 25.47 20.55
C PRO A 236 -0.04 25.60 19.36
N GLU A 237 1.11 26.28 19.54
CA GLU A 237 2.12 26.40 18.48
C GLU A 237 2.72 25.03 18.13
N ARG A 238 2.97 24.17 19.14
CA ARG A 238 3.44 22.80 18.93
C ARG A 238 2.41 21.97 18.16
N VAL A 239 1.13 22.08 18.49
CA VAL A 239 0.05 21.40 17.76
C VAL A 239 -0.06 21.92 16.33
N ALA A 240 0.10 23.23 16.11
CA ALA A 240 0.09 23.79 14.76
C ALA A 240 1.27 23.30 13.90
N LEU A 241 2.48 23.22 14.49
CA LEU A 241 3.70 22.83 13.78
C LEU A 241 3.83 21.32 13.56
N THR A 242 3.50 20.53 14.58
CA THR A 242 3.74 19.09 14.56
C THR A 242 2.46 18.27 14.57
N GLY A 243 1.29 18.86 14.78
CA GLY A 243 0.05 18.11 14.96
C GLY A 243 -0.15 17.66 16.41
N PRO A 244 -1.33 17.11 16.71
CA PRO A 244 -1.71 16.75 18.08
C PRO A 244 -1.07 15.44 18.55
N LEU A 245 -0.77 15.32 19.84
CA LEU A 245 -0.12 14.13 20.40
C LEU A 245 -0.90 12.83 20.23
N TRP A 246 -2.25 12.87 20.29
CA TRP A 246 -3.05 11.68 20.05
C TRP A 246 -2.80 11.07 18.67
N LEU A 247 -2.45 11.89 17.67
CA LEU A 247 -2.16 11.44 16.31
C LEU A 247 -0.81 10.72 16.26
N HIS A 248 0.23 11.29 16.86
CA HIS A 248 1.58 10.71 16.87
C HIS A 248 1.63 9.38 17.62
N GLU A 249 1.18 9.38 18.88
CA GLU A 249 1.21 8.16 19.69
C GLU A 249 0.18 7.14 19.20
N GLY A 250 -0.98 7.61 18.71
CA GLY A 250 -1.98 6.75 18.11
C GLY A 250 -1.49 6.04 16.86
N HIS A 251 -0.79 6.77 15.98
CA HIS A 251 -0.18 6.21 14.78
C HIS A 251 0.91 5.20 15.13
N ALA A 252 1.82 5.54 16.04
CA ALA A 252 2.87 4.64 16.49
C ALA A 252 2.30 3.33 17.05
N VAL A 253 1.21 3.38 17.84
CA VAL A 253 0.52 2.18 18.36
C VAL A 253 -0.14 1.36 17.26
N VAL A 254 -0.88 1.98 16.33
CA VAL A 254 -1.57 1.25 15.25
C VAL A 254 -0.57 0.59 14.31
N HIS A 255 0.53 1.30 14.00
CA HIS A 255 1.61 0.77 13.18
C HIS A 255 2.32 -0.39 13.87
N ALA A 256 2.70 -0.21 15.14
CA ALA A 256 3.40 -1.23 15.91
C ALA A 256 2.60 -2.54 15.99
N ASP A 257 1.32 -2.46 16.34
CA ASP A 257 0.42 -3.62 16.42
C ASP A 257 0.20 -4.31 15.05
N GLY A 258 0.18 -3.54 13.96
CA GLY A 258 0.14 -4.08 12.60
C GLY A 258 1.41 -4.86 12.21
N ILE A 259 2.58 -4.40 12.66
CA ILE A 259 3.86 -5.07 12.39
C ILE A 259 4.09 -6.27 13.32
N SER A 260 3.85 -6.10 14.63
CA SER A 260 4.17 -7.08 15.67
C SER A 260 3.13 -8.20 15.76
N HIS A 261 1.85 -7.86 15.59
CA HIS A 261 0.74 -8.79 15.78
C HIS A 261 -0.06 -9.08 14.50
N HIS A 262 0.31 -8.46 13.37
CA HIS A 262 -0.40 -8.59 12.09
C HIS A 262 -1.90 -8.29 12.21
N SER A 263 -2.25 -7.42 13.14
CA SER A 263 -3.64 -7.04 13.39
C SER A 263 -4.05 -5.95 12.41
N SER A 264 -5.28 -6.02 11.93
CA SER A 264 -5.83 -4.87 11.19
C SER A 264 -6.08 -3.71 12.14
N PRO A 265 -6.07 -2.44 11.66
CA PRO A 265 -6.40 -1.29 12.49
C PRO A 265 -7.78 -1.46 13.16
N ARG A 266 -8.72 -2.12 12.48
CA ARG A 266 -10.00 -2.50 13.06
C ARG A 266 -9.92 -3.47 14.23
N ASP A 267 -9.13 -4.53 14.14
CA ASP A 267 -9.05 -5.53 15.22
C ASP A 267 -8.43 -4.91 16.47
N LEU A 268 -7.39 -4.09 16.28
CA LEU A 268 -6.84 -3.24 17.32
C LEU A 268 -7.92 -2.34 17.92
N ARG A 269 -8.66 -1.60 17.08
CA ARG A 269 -9.75 -0.72 17.54
C ARG A 269 -10.79 -1.46 18.36
N ARG A 270 -11.22 -2.65 17.91
CA ARG A 270 -12.14 -3.53 18.66
C ARG A 270 -11.55 -3.90 20.02
N SER A 271 -10.26 -4.22 20.06
CA SER A 271 -9.55 -4.55 21.30
C SER A 271 -9.49 -3.37 22.28
N LEU A 272 -9.12 -2.20 21.77
CA LEU A 272 -9.01 -0.97 22.56
C LEU A 272 -10.36 -0.52 23.10
N LEU A 273 -11.43 -0.59 22.30
CA LEU A 273 -12.78 -0.19 22.71
C LEU A 273 -13.32 -1.00 23.90
N ARG A 274 -12.86 -2.24 24.11
CA ARG A 274 -13.23 -3.03 25.31
C ARG A 274 -12.81 -2.34 26.62
N HIS A 275 -11.73 -1.56 26.61
CA HIS A 275 -11.29 -0.78 27.78
C HIS A 275 -12.26 0.36 28.13
N PHE A 276 -13.12 0.74 27.19
CA PHE A 276 -14.12 1.79 27.32
C PHE A 276 -15.55 1.23 27.31
N ALA A 277 -15.74 -0.08 27.51
CA ALA A 277 -17.05 -0.68 27.65
C ALA A 277 -17.83 0.00 28.79
N GLY A 278 -19.03 0.50 28.48
CA GLY A 278 -19.86 1.25 29.44
C GLY A 278 -19.39 2.67 29.77
N ARG A 279 -18.37 3.20 29.10
CA ARG A 279 -17.84 4.56 29.29
C ARG A 279 -17.84 5.34 27.97
N SER A 280 -17.89 6.67 28.03
CA SER A 280 -17.64 7.53 26.86
C SER A 280 -16.15 7.52 26.50
N LEU A 281 -15.83 7.72 25.22
CA LEU A 281 -14.46 7.99 24.80
C LEU A 281 -14.13 9.47 25.13
N PRO A 282 -12.91 9.78 25.63
CA PRO A 282 -12.45 11.15 25.86
C PRO A 282 -12.52 12.04 24.61
N ASP A 283 -12.70 13.35 24.73
CA ASP A 283 -12.62 14.25 23.57
C ASP A 283 -11.16 14.33 23.07
N LEU A 284 -10.94 14.13 21.76
CA LEU A 284 -9.60 14.18 21.15
C LEU A 284 -8.93 15.55 21.34
N ARG A 285 -9.71 16.64 21.40
CA ARG A 285 -9.19 18.00 21.66
C ARG A 285 -8.48 18.11 23.01
N GLN A 286 -8.87 17.28 23.97
CA GLN A 286 -8.26 17.24 25.30
C GLN A 286 -6.94 16.44 25.32
N LEU A 287 -6.61 15.77 24.21
CA LEU A 287 -5.47 14.87 24.05
C LEU A 287 -4.41 15.42 23.08
N GLU A 288 -4.52 16.68 22.66
CA GLU A 288 -3.63 17.27 21.66
C GLU A 288 -2.23 17.61 22.20
N THR A 289 -2.08 17.87 23.50
CA THR A 289 -0.89 18.55 24.02
C THR A 289 -0.02 17.69 24.94
N ARG A 290 1.23 18.10 25.16
CA ARG A 290 2.16 17.43 26.11
C ARG A 290 1.62 17.39 27.53
N GLY A 291 0.91 18.44 27.95
CA GLY A 291 0.21 18.44 29.22
C GLY A 291 -0.84 17.32 29.30
N ALA A 292 -1.52 16.99 28.20
CA ALA A 292 -2.44 15.87 28.15
C ALA A 292 -1.73 14.52 28.27
N LEU A 293 -0.57 14.35 27.62
CA LEU A 293 0.25 13.15 27.78
C LEU A 293 0.66 12.90 29.24
N ALA A 294 1.07 13.95 29.95
CA ALA A 294 1.43 13.84 31.37
C ALA A 294 0.23 13.45 32.27
N ARG A 295 -0.96 13.97 31.99
CA ARG A 295 -2.16 13.75 32.82
C ARG A 295 -2.94 12.48 32.47
N ALA A 296 -2.95 12.11 31.18
CA ALA A 296 -3.83 11.11 30.62
C ALA A 296 -3.11 10.22 29.59
N ARG A 297 -1.86 9.82 29.89
CA ARG A 297 -1.02 9.01 28.99
C ARG A 297 -1.77 7.84 28.36
N GLY A 298 -2.46 7.03 29.17
CA GLY A 298 -3.20 5.88 28.66
C GLY A 298 -4.28 6.24 27.63
N ASP A 299 -4.92 7.41 27.77
CA ASP A 299 -5.95 7.87 26.84
C ASP A 299 -5.33 8.44 25.57
N VAL A 300 -4.22 9.18 25.65
CA VAL A 300 -3.48 9.66 24.46
C VAL A 300 -3.12 8.50 23.54
N TYR A 301 -2.61 7.41 24.09
CA TYR A 301 -2.24 6.21 23.30
C TYR A 301 -3.48 5.47 22.80
N ARG A 302 -4.41 5.11 23.70
CA ARG A 302 -5.53 4.23 23.32
C ARG A 302 -6.60 4.93 22.49
N VAL A 303 -7.00 6.14 22.88
CA VAL A 303 -8.00 6.93 22.15
C VAL A 303 -7.39 7.46 20.86
N GLY A 304 -6.12 7.87 20.90
CA GLY A 304 -5.34 8.19 19.71
C GLY A 304 -5.31 7.03 18.72
N ALA A 305 -4.97 5.83 19.16
CA ALA A 305 -4.95 4.63 18.30
C ALA A 305 -6.34 4.27 17.77
N ILE A 306 -7.41 4.42 18.57
CA ILE A 306 -8.79 4.26 18.08
C ILE A 306 -9.08 5.27 16.96
N ALA A 307 -8.71 6.54 17.12
CA ALA A 307 -8.93 7.57 16.12
C ALA A 307 -8.09 7.34 14.85
N VAL A 308 -6.80 7.08 14.99
CA VAL A 308 -5.90 6.83 13.86
C VAL A 308 -6.29 5.55 13.11
N SER A 309 -6.72 4.51 13.82
CA SER A 309 -7.21 3.29 13.15
C SER A 309 -8.42 3.55 12.24
N LEU A 310 -9.27 4.54 12.55
CA LEU A 310 -10.37 4.93 11.67
C LEU A 310 -9.86 5.61 10.40
N LEU A 311 -8.86 6.47 10.55
CA LEU A 311 -8.21 7.17 9.43
C LEU A 311 -7.52 6.16 8.51
N ILE A 312 -6.66 5.28 9.06
CA ILE A 312 -5.95 4.26 8.30
C ILE A 312 -6.93 3.29 7.65
N ASP A 313 -7.92 2.80 8.40
CA ASP A 313 -8.94 1.91 7.83
C ASP A 313 -9.63 2.56 6.62
N ALA A 314 -9.90 3.88 6.68
CA ALA A 314 -10.71 4.58 5.67
C ALA A 314 -9.93 5.18 4.50
N HIS A 315 -8.64 5.49 4.68
CA HIS A 315 -7.83 6.23 3.71
C HIS A 315 -6.46 5.58 3.44
N GLY A 316 -6.14 4.48 4.13
CA GLY A 316 -4.81 3.90 4.10
C GLY A 316 -3.82 4.69 4.97
N GLU A 317 -2.67 4.07 5.21
CA GLU A 317 -1.60 4.68 6.01
C GLU A 317 -0.84 5.78 5.24
N GLU A 318 -0.77 5.68 3.91
CA GLU A 318 -0.17 6.70 3.04
C GLU A 318 -0.84 8.09 3.18
N ALA A 319 -2.13 8.13 3.51
CA ALA A 319 -2.83 9.39 3.80
C ALA A 319 -2.26 10.13 5.02
N LEU A 320 -1.71 9.40 6.01
CA LEU A 320 -0.97 10.02 7.13
C LEU A 320 0.35 10.61 6.63
N GLY A 321 1.04 9.94 5.71
CA GLY A 321 2.21 10.51 5.05
C GLY A 321 1.90 11.80 4.30
N THR A 322 0.81 11.81 3.53
CA THR A 322 0.31 13.02 2.84
C THR A 322 0.01 14.14 3.82
N LEU A 323 -0.59 13.82 4.97
CA LEU A 323 -0.84 14.78 6.05
C LEU A 323 0.47 15.39 6.58
N TYR A 324 1.45 14.54 6.93
CA TYR A 324 2.74 15.01 7.45
C TYR A 324 3.51 15.83 6.41
N GLU A 325 3.44 15.46 5.14
CA GLU A 325 4.04 16.18 4.01
C GLU A 325 3.40 17.56 3.78
N ALA A 326 2.09 17.66 3.89
CA ALA A 326 1.38 18.93 3.80
C ALA A 326 1.78 19.84 4.98
N MET A 327 1.82 19.31 6.20
CA MET A 327 2.26 20.05 7.39
C MET A 327 3.73 20.48 7.30
N ALA A 328 4.62 19.63 6.77
CA ALA A 328 6.00 19.98 6.49
C ALA A 328 6.11 21.11 5.45
N ARG A 329 5.07 21.33 4.64
CA ARG A 329 4.93 22.48 3.72
C ARG A 329 4.21 23.69 4.35
N ASP A 330 4.13 23.73 5.68
CA ASP A 330 3.42 24.72 6.50
C ASP A 330 1.92 24.87 6.17
N VAL A 331 1.30 23.81 5.64
CA VAL A 331 -0.16 23.75 5.61
C VAL A 331 -0.63 23.56 7.06
N PRO A 332 -1.50 24.45 7.60
CA PRO A 332 -2.03 24.29 8.95
C PRO A 332 -2.66 22.92 9.15
N PHE A 333 -2.51 22.33 10.34
CA PHE A 333 -2.92 20.95 10.61
C PHE A 333 -4.38 20.65 10.21
N ASP A 334 -5.32 21.56 10.47
CA ASP A 334 -6.72 21.40 10.12
C ASP A 334 -6.96 21.37 8.60
N ALA A 335 -6.26 22.22 7.85
CA ALA A 335 -6.28 22.23 6.39
C ALA A 335 -5.58 21.00 5.79
N ALA A 336 -4.43 20.60 6.34
CA ALA A 336 -3.70 19.40 5.93
C ALA A 336 -4.53 18.14 6.20
N PHE A 337 -5.23 18.09 7.34
CA PHE A 337 -6.16 17.02 7.68
C PHE A 337 -7.31 16.94 6.66
N ALA A 338 -7.92 18.08 6.32
CA ALA A 338 -8.98 18.14 5.32
C ALA A 338 -8.50 17.71 3.93
N GLN A 339 -7.29 18.09 3.54
CA GLN A 339 -6.67 17.69 2.28
C GLN A 339 -6.44 16.17 2.24
N SER A 340 -5.92 15.57 3.31
CA SER A 340 -5.54 14.14 3.32
C SER A 340 -6.73 13.19 3.47
N PHE A 341 -7.77 13.60 4.20
CA PHE A 341 -8.89 12.71 4.53
C PHE A 341 -10.22 13.12 3.87
N GLY A 342 -10.29 14.29 3.24
CA GLY A 342 -11.48 14.76 2.52
C GLY A 342 -12.60 15.29 3.41
N TYR A 343 -12.34 15.59 4.69
CA TYR A 343 -13.30 16.23 5.60
C TYR A 343 -12.62 17.08 6.67
N ALA A 344 -13.33 18.09 7.17
CA ALA A 344 -12.81 19.00 8.18
C ALA A 344 -12.46 18.30 9.50
N LEU A 345 -11.37 18.73 10.13
CA LEU A 345 -10.90 18.21 11.42
C LEU A 345 -11.97 18.27 12.53
N ASN A 346 -12.71 19.39 12.63
CA ASN A 346 -13.77 19.52 13.63
C ASN A 346 -14.90 18.51 13.42
N THR A 347 -15.27 18.23 12.16
CA THR A 347 -16.25 17.19 11.84
C THR A 347 -15.76 15.82 12.31
N PHE A 348 -14.47 15.53 12.14
CA PHE A 348 -13.88 14.31 12.67
C PHE A 348 -13.96 14.27 14.20
N TYR A 349 -13.50 15.31 14.88
CA TYR A 349 -13.53 15.38 16.36
C TYR A 349 -14.93 15.21 16.94
N ASP A 350 -15.95 15.79 16.30
CA ASP A 350 -17.31 15.69 16.80
C ASP A 350 -17.92 14.30 16.55
N GLY A 351 -17.50 13.61 15.49
CA GLY A 351 -18.06 12.32 15.07
C GLY A 351 -17.27 11.08 15.45
N TYR A 352 -15.98 11.20 15.78
CA TYR A 352 -15.06 10.05 15.81
C TYR A 352 -15.50 8.96 16.82
N ALA A 353 -16.06 9.36 17.97
CA ALA A 353 -16.44 8.42 19.01
C ALA A 353 -17.64 7.55 18.60
N ALA A 354 -18.60 8.14 17.87
CA ALA A 354 -19.72 7.39 17.30
C ALA A 354 -19.22 6.48 16.17
N LEU A 355 -18.38 7.01 15.29
CA LEU A 355 -17.78 6.28 14.17
C LEU A 355 -16.95 5.08 14.66
N ALA A 356 -16.16 5.24 15.73
CA ALA A 356 -15.34 4.18 16.32
C ALA A 356 -16.19 2.97 16.72
N ARG A 357 -17.35 3.22 17.34
CA ARG A 357 -18.25 2.15 17.80
C ARG A 357 -18.94 1.47 16.63
N SER A 358 -19.51 2.23 15.71
CA SER A 358 -20.19 1.64 14.54
C SER A 358 -19.25 0.86 13.63
N ALA A 359 -17.98 1.29 13.52
CA ALA A 359 -16.99 0.64 12.68
C ALA A 359 -16.50 -0.72 13.21
N VAL A 360 -16.78 -1.07 14.47
CA VAL A 360 -16.53 -2.42 15.00
C VAL A 360 -17.60 -3.40 14.55
N ASP A 361 -18.85 -2.94 14.49
CA ASP A 361 -20.03 -3.75 14.18
C ASP A 361 -20.26 -3.92 12.68
N ALA A 362 -19.92 -2.91 11.88
CA ALA A 362 -19.96 -3.00 10.42
C ALA A 362 -18.90 -4.02 9.96
N GLY A 363 -19.24 -5.28 9.59
CA GLY A 363 -18.36 -6.41 9.25
C GLY A 363 -17.12 -6.09 8.38
N PRO A 364 -16.08 -6.97 8.29
CA PRO A 364 -14.78 -6.68 7.65
C PRO A 364 -14.94 -5.86 6.37
N ARG A 365 -14.12 -4.81 6.19
CA ARG A 365 -14.21 -3.93 5.02
C ARG A 365 -14.06 -4.80 3.79
N GLN A 366 -15.16 -5.12 3.12
CA GLN A 366 -15.13 -6.01 1.98
C GLN A 366 -14.28 -5.34 0.88
N PRO A 367 -13.52 -6.10 0.06
CA PRO A 367 -12.81 -5.57 -1.11
C PRO A 367 -13.71 -4.72 -2.03
N ALA A 368 -15.02 -4.95 -1.96
CA ALA A 368 -16.06 -4.18 -2.62
C ALA A 368 -16.29 -2.75 -2.09
N ALA A 369 -15.74 -2.36 -0.93
CA ALA A 369 -15.96 -1.03 -0.35
C ALA A 369 -15.42 0.09 -1.25
N ASP A 370 -14.26 -0.11 -1.91
CA ASP A 370 -13.68 0.90 -2.81
C ASP A 370 -14.49 1.05 -4.11
N PRO A 371 -14.92 -0.05 -4.78
CA PRO A 371 -15.89 0.03 -5.86
C PRO A 371 -17.21 0.71 -5.48
N VAL A 372 -17.77 0.44 -4.29
CA VAL A 372 -19.02 1.09 -3.84
C VAL A 372 -18.80 2.58 -3.60
N ARG A 373 -17.66 2.98 -3.02
CA ARG A 373 -17.30 4.39 -2.84
C ARG A 373 -17.19 5.13 -4.16
N CYS A 374 -16.57 4.50 -5.16
CA CYS A 374 -16.53 5.05 -6.52
C CYS A 374 -17.96 5.31 -7.03
N VAL A 375 -18.84 4.31 -6.96
CA VAL A 375 -20.25 4.47 -7.39
C VAL A 375 -20.94 5.60 -6.63
N GLN A 376 -20.81 5.66 -5.30
CA GLN A 376 -21.42 6.71 -4.48
C GLN A 376 -20.87 8.10 -4.83
N ALA A 377 -19.56 8.23 -5.03
CA ALA A 377 -18.92 9.50 -5.41
C ALA A 377 -19.39 9.97 -6.78
N GLN A 378 -19.42 9.07 -7.77
CA GLN A 378 -19.90 9.37 -9.12
C GLN A 378 -21.38 9.75 -9.13
N LEU A 379 -22.22 9.02 -8.39
CA LEU A 379 -23.65 9.36 -8.25
C LEU A 379 -23.83 10.76 -7.66
N ASN A 380 -23.13 11.07 -6.58
CA ASN A 380 -23.19 12.38 -5.94
C ASN A 380 -22.71 13.50 -6.88
N ALA A 381 -21.62 13.27 -7.63
CA ALA A 381 -21.10 14.21 -8.60
C ALA A 381 -22.05 14.44 -9.78
N ALA A 382 -22.79 13.40 -10.19
CA ALA A 382 -23.87 13.48 -11.17
C ALA A 382 -25.17 14.11 -10.61
N GLY A 383 -25.20 14.52 -9.34
CA GLY A 383 -26.35 15.17 -8.70
C GLY A 383 -27.39 14.22 -8.09
N HIS A 384 -27.10 12.91 -8.04
CA HIS A 384 -27.94 11.91 -7.40
C HIS A 384 -27.47 11.67 -5.95
N ASN A 385 -28.32 11.94 -4.97
CA ASN A 385 -27.96 11.83 -3.54
C ASN A 385 -27.81 10.37 -3.09
N ALA A 386 -26.58 9.84 -3.14
CA ALA A 386 -26.24 8.49 -2.71
C ALA A 386 -25.93 8.37 -1.20
N GLY A 387 -25.92 9.49 -0.47
CA GLY A 387 -25.37 9.57 0.89
C GLY A 387 -23.86 9.83 0.90
N TYR A 388 -23.18 9.52 2.00
CA TYR A 388 -21.72 9.59 2.06
C TYR A 388 -21.11 8.50 1.17
N ALA A 389 -19.95 8.79 0.56
CA ALA A 389 -19.14 7.77 -0.11
C ALA A 389 -18.42 6.91 0.94
N ASP A 390 -19.19 6.16 1.72
CA ASP A 390 -18.71 5.37 2.85
C ASP A 390 -18.35 3.93 2.47
N GLY A 391 -18.80 3.45 1.31
CA GLY A 391 -18.63 2.09 0.81
C GLY A 391 -19.75 1.14 1.20
N GLN A 392 -20.87 1.65 1.74
CA GLN A 392 -22.04 0.85 2.12
C GLN A 392 -23.21 1.07 1.15
N ILE A 393 -23.75 -0.01 0.58
CA ILE A 393 -24.93 0.07 -0.29
C ILE A 393 -26.18 0.27 0.57
N GLY A 394 -26.54 1.52 0.81
CA GLY A 394 -27.74 1.90 1.56
C GLY A 394 -28.96 2.21 0.67
N PRO A 395 -30.15 2.42 1.26
CA PRO A 395 -31.36 2.81 0.53
C PRO A 395 -31.18 4.07 -0.32
N ARG A 396 -30.37 5.03 0.13
CA ARG A 396 -30.04 6.25 -0.64
C ARG A 396 -29.21 5.94 -1.87
N THR A 397 -28.17 5.12 -1.72
CA THR A 397 -27.33 4.68 -2.85
C THR A 397 -28.17 3.93 -3.90
N LEU A 398 -29.06 3.02 -3.46
CA LEU A 398 -29.95 2.29 -4.37
C LEU A 398 -30.95 3.22 -5.07
N ALA A 399 -31.54 4.19 -4.36
CA ALA A 399 -32.46 5.17 -4.95
C ALA A 399 -31.75 6.11 -5.94
N ALA A 400 -30.56 6.59 -5.60
CA ALA A 400 -29.72 7.40 -6.47
C ALA A 400 -29.36 6.65 -7.76
N LEU A 401 -28.96 5.38 -7.64
CA LEU A 401 -28.64 4.55 -8.79
C LEU A 401 -29.87 4.27 -9.66
N ALA A 402 -31.04 4.02 -9.07
CA ALA A 402 -32.28 3.84 -9.84
C ALA A 402 -32.61 5.09 -10.67
N ALA A 403 -32.46 6.28 -10.08
CA ALA A 403 -32.65 7.54 -10.80
C ALA A 403 -31.65 7.73 -11.95
N LEU A 404 -30.38 7.33 -11.78
CA LEU A 404 -29.39 7.36 -12.86
C LEU A 404 -29.74 6.37 -13.98
N ARG A 405 -30.16 5.14 -13.64
CA ARG A 405 -30.49 4.09 -14.63
C ARG A 405 -31.57 4.55 -15.61
N ASP A 406 -32.56 5.30 -15.12
CA ASP A 406 -33.65 5.81 -15.95
C ASP A 406 -33.18 6.88 -16.95
N VAL A 407 -32.16 7.65 -16.60
CA VAL A 407 -31.62 8.72 -17.45
C VAL A 407 -30.55 8.19 -18.42
N ALA A 408 -29.69 7.28 -17.96
CA ALA A 408 -28.54 6.76 -18.71
C ALA A 408 -28.85 5.51 -19.56
N GLY A 409 -30.09 5.00 -19.52
CA GLY A 409 -30.47 3.80 -20.28
C GLY A 409 -29.80 2.49 -19.82
N LEU A 410 -29.23 2.47 -18.62
CA LEU A 410 -28.52 1.31 -18.03
C LEU A 410 -29.48 0.25 -17.46
N HIS A 411 -30.62 0.02 -18.12
CA HIS A 411 -31.68 -0.86 -17.61
C HIS A 411 -31.26 -2.34 -17.54
N ARG A 412 -30.33 -2.78 -18.40
CA ARG A 412 -29.84 -4.16 -18.46
C ARG A 412 -28.69 -4.47 -17.49
N ALA A 413 -28.12 -3.45 -16.82
CA ALA A 413 -27.06 -3.65 -15.84
C ALA A 413 -27.53 -4.48 -14.63
N PRO A 414 -26.64 -5.24 -13.97
CA PRO A 414 -27.02 -6.06 -12.82
C PRO A 414 -27.49 -5.22 -11.63
N ALA A 415 -28.11 -5.86 -10.63
CA ALA A 415 -28.37 -5.19 -9.36
C ALA A 415 -27.05 -4.70 -8.74
N LEU A 416 -27.05 -3.55 -8.05
CA LEU A 416 -25.88 -3.09 -7.32
C LEU A 416 -25.71 -3.94 -6.07
N THR A 417 -24.62 -4.70 -6.05
CA THR A 417 -24.13 -5.50 -4.93
C THR A 417 -22.66 -5.15 -4.70
N PRO A 418 -22.06 -5.52 -3.55
CA PRO A 418 -20.63 -5.36 -3.35
C PRO A 418 -19.82 -5.96 -4.52
N GLU A 419 -20.27 -7.10 -5.01
CA GLU A 419 -19.69 -7.85 -6.11
C GLU A 419 -19.80 -7.16 -7.48
N SER A 420 -20.90 -6.47 -7.76
CA SER A 420 -21.14 -5.78 -9.04
C SER A 420 -20.75 -4.30 -9.03
N ALA A 421 -20.34 -3.76 -7.87
CA ALA A 421 -20.01 -2.35 -7.73
C ALA A 421 -18.84 -1.89 -8.62
N ALA A 422 -17.87 -2.75 -8.91
CA ALA A 422 -16.76 -2.41 -9.80
C ALA A 422 -17.23 -2.21 -11.24
N LEU A 423 -18.15 -3.08 -11.70
CA LEU A 423 -18.80 -2.93 -12.98
C LEU A 423 -19.64 -1.64 -13.02
N TRP A 424 -20.38 -1.31 -11.95
CA TRP A 424 -21.12 -0.05 -11.88
C TRP A 424 -20.22 1.19 -11.95
N CYS A 425 -19.13 1.24 -11.18
CA CYS A 425 -18.14 2.32 -11.21
C CYS A 425 -17.60 2.55 -12.63
N ARG A 426 -17.39 1.46 -13.37
CA ARG A 426 -17.00 1.49 -14.78
C ARG A 426 -18.12 2.01 -15.68
N LEU A 427 -19.32 1.43 -15.60
CA LEU A 427 -20.45 1.77 -16.47
C LEU A 427 -20.80 3.26 -16.38
N ILE A 428 -20.83 3.83 -15.16
CA ILE A 428 -21.09 5.25 -14.95
C ILE A 428 -20.00 6.12 -15.60
N GLY A 429 -18.72 5.76 -15.45
CA GLY A 429 -17.62 6.48 -16.08
C GLY A 429 -17.51 6.28 -17.60
N LEU A 430 -18.08 5.20 -18.14
CA LEU A 430 -18.18 5.01 -19.59
C LEU A 430 -19.30 5.87 -20.19
N ASP A 431 -20.43 5.98 -19.50
CA ASP A 431 -21.57 6.81 -19.87
C ASP A 431 -21.23 8.31 -19.80
N ASP A 432 -20.64 8.76 -18.68
CA ASP A 432 -20.16 10.12 -18.47
C ASP A 432 -18.64 10.14 -18.21
N PRO A 433 -17.83 10.54 -19.20
CA PRO A 433 -16.38 10.62 -19.05
C PRO A 433 -15.89 11.52 -17.91
N ALA A 434 -16.68 12.51 -17.46
CA ALA A 434 -16.32 13.34 -16.31
C ALA A 434 -16.27 12.52 -15.00
N GLN A 435 -17.04 11.44 -14.93
CA GLN A 435 -17.06 10.54 -13.77
C GLN A 435 -15.81 9.65 -13.67
N ARG A 436 -14.95 9.64 -14.70
CA ARG A 436 -13.66 8.92 -14.67
C ARG A 436 -12.66 9.57 -13.73
N ASP A 437 -12.89 10.82 -13.30
CA ASP A 437 -12.09 11.47 -12.25
C ASP A 437 -12.19 10.73 -10.90
N PHE A 438 -13.25 9.95 -10.69
CA PHE A 438 -13.47 9.19 -9.44
C PHE A 438 -13.00 7.73 -9.50
N TRP A 439 -12.39 7.28 -10.61
CA TRP A 439 -11.89 5.91 -10.74
C TRP A 439 -10.63 5.69 -9.89
N PRO A 440 -10.65 4.83 -8.86
CA PRO A 440 -9.46 4.59 -8.02
C PRO A 440 -8.25 4.08 -8.83
N ALA A 441 -8.50 3.39 -9.94
CA ALA A 441 -7.45 2.87 -10.80
C ALA A 441 -6.60 3.93 -11.51
N ARG A 442 -7.04 5.20 -11.55
CA ARG A 442 -6.23 6.29 -12.11
C ARG A 442 -4.98 6.57 -11.28
N GLU A 443 -5.11 6.49 -9.97
CA GLU A 443 -4.00 6.70 -9.05
C GLU A 443 -3.24 5.40 -8.84
N GLN A 444 -3.98 4.32 -8.54
CA GLN A 444 -3.39 3.03 -8.22
C GLN A 444 -4.26 1.89 -8.81
N PRO A 445 -3.92 1.35 -9.99
CA PRO A 445 -4.70 0.27 -10.61
C PRO A 445 -4.60 -1.06 -9.86
N VAL A 446 -3.53 -1.26 -9.10
CA VAL A 446 -3.28 -2.45 -8.29
C VAL A 446 -2.75 -2.07 -6.91
N ALA A 447 -3.41 -2.54 -5.87
CA ALA A 447 -2.90 -2.52 -4.49
C ALA A 447 -2.32 -3.91 -4.17
N LEU A 448 -1.01 -4.04 -4.25
CA LEU A 448 -0.29 -5.29 -4.04
C LEU A 448 0.27 -5.38 -2.62
N SER A 449 -0.09 -6.43 -1.90
CA SER A 449 0.49 -6.78 -0.59
C SER A 449 1.21 -8.11 -0.69
N VAL A 450 2.47 -8.14 -0.26
CA VAL A 450 3.29 -9.36 -0.26
C VAL A 450 3.62 -9.67 1.19
N ALA A 451 3.33 -10.90 1.62
CA ALA A 451 3.51 -11.35 2.99
C ALA A 451 5.00 -11.44 3.34
N TRP A 452 5.27 -11.40 4.65
CA TRP A 452 6.61 -11.48 5.22
C TRP A 452 7.30 -12.83 4.94
N ASP A 453 6.54 -13.87 4.62
CA ASP A 453 7.04 -15.22 4.35
C ASP A 453 7.44 -15.42 2.87
N VAL A 454 7.30 -14.40 2.03
CA VAL A 454 7.84 -14.37 0.67
C VAL A 454 9.26 -13.82 0.72
N ASP A 455 10.21 -14.54 0.13
CA ASP A 455 11.59 -14.08 0.08
C ASP A 455 11.72 -12.75 -0.67
N ALA A 456 12.70 -11.94 -0.28
CA ALA A 456 12.84 -10.57 -0.77
C ALA A 456 13.03 -10.48 -2.29
N ALA A 457 13.68 -11.46 -2.92
CA ALA A 457 13.91 -11.46 -4.36
C ALA A 457 12.61 -11.74 -5.12
N THR A 458 11.84 -12.75 -4.68
CA THR A 458 10.52 -13.06 -5.23
C THR A 458 9.54 -11.91 -5.00
N ALA A 459 9.53 -11.32 -3.80
CA ALA A 459 8.70 -10.17 -3.48
C ALA A 459 9.01 -8.96 -4.39
N ALA A 460 10.29 -8.66 -4.62
CA ALA A 460 10.71 -7.59 -5.52
C ALA A 460 10.28 -7.87 -6.98
N HIS A 461 10.45 -9.11 -7.44
CA HIS A 461 10.02 -9.54 -8.77
C HIS A 461 8.50 -9.37 -8.96
N ILE A 462 7.69 -9.81 -7.99
CA ILE A 462 6.23 -9.65 -8.03
C ILE A 462 5.85 -8.16 -8.08
N ARG A 463 6.45 -7.33 -7.21
CA ARG A 463 6.16 -5.89 -7.13
C ARG A 463 6.45 -5.15 -8.43
N ASP A 464 7.51 -5.54 -9.15
CA ASP A 464 7.84 -5.00 -10.46
C ASP A 464 6.89 -5.52 -11.56
N ARG A 465 6.69 -6.83 -11.62
CA ARG A 465 6.06 -7.49 -12.76
C ARG A 465 4.55 -7.40 -12.77
N PHE A 466 3.90 -7.57 -11.63
CA PHE A 466 2.45 -7.69 -11.58
C PHE A 466 1.72 -6.44 -12.07
N PRO A 467 2.05 -5.21 -11.63
CA PRO A 467 1.40 -4.00 -12.15
C PRO A 467 1.57 -3.81 -13.67
N ALA A 468 2.73 -4.22 -14.22
CA ALA A 468 2.98 -4.16 -15.65
C ALA A 468 2.19 -5.22 -16.44
N LEU A 469 2.02 -6.42 -15.90
CA LEU A 469 1.16 -7.47 -16.46
C LEU A 469 -0.31 -7.04 -16.46
N HIS A 470 -0.77 -6.48 -15.34
CA HIS A 470 -2.13 -5.96 -15.18
C HIS A 470 -2.47 -4.86 -16.18
N ARG A 471 -1.63 -3.83 -16.32
CA ARG A 471 -1.81 -2.78 -17.34
C ARG A 471 -1.80 -3.33 -18.76
N ARG A 472 -0.92 -4.28 -19.07
CA ARG A 472 -0.87 -4.91 -20.40
C ARG A 472 -2.14 -5.70 -20.70
N ALA A 473 -2.65 -6.46 -19.73
CA ALA A 473 -3.92 -7.15 -19.87
C ALA A 473 -5.06 -6.16 -20.14
N ALA A 474 -5.16 -5.07 -19.36
CA ALA A 474 -6.17 -4.02 -19.59
C ALA A 474 -6.06 -3.39 -20.99
N MET A 475 -4.85 -3.02 -21.42
CA MET A 475 -4.60 -2.43 -22.74
C MET A 475 -4.91 -3.39 -23.89
N ALA A 476 -4.56 -4.68 -23.76
CA ALA A 476 -4.78 -5.68 -24.80
C ALA A 476 -6.26 -5.76 -25.20
N PHE A 477 -7.16 -5.56 -24.25
CA PHE A 477 -8.62 -5.62 -24.48
C PHE A 477 -9.30 -4.24 -24.44
N GLN A 478 -8.52 -3.16 -24.43
CA GLN A 478 -9.04 -1.79 -24.36
C GLN A 478 -10.03 -1.59 -23.20
N VAL A 479 -9.76 -2.25 -22.06
CA VAL A 479 -10.57 -2.14 -20.86
C VAL A 479 -10.03 -0.99 -20.03
N PRO A 480 -10.77 0.14 -19.91
CA PRO A 480 -10.40 1.15 -18.93
C PRO A 480 -10.64 0.58 -17.52
N LEU A 481 -9.59 0.59 -16.72
CA LEU A 481 -9.62 0.16 -15.32
C LEU A 481 -10.39 1.21 -14.52
N SER A 482 -11.42 0.76 -13.81
CA SER A 482 -12.25 1.66 -13.00
C SER A 482 -11.97 1.55 -11.51
N THR A 483 -11.45 0.41 -11.05
CA THR A 483 -11.23 0.11 -9.63
C THR A 483 -9.81 -0.39 -9.38
N THR A 484 -9.29 -0.15 -8.18
CA THR A 484 -8.02 -0.73 -7.72
C THR A 484 -8.21 -2.20 -7.43
N ASP A 485 -7.50 -3.07 -8.15
CA ASP A 485 -7.49 -4.50 -7.84
C ASP A 485 -6.54 -4.77 -6.67
N ARG A 486 -7.04 -5.45 -5.64
CA ARG A 486 -6.24 -5.87 -4.49
C ARG A 486 -5.61 -7.22 -4.78
N VAL A 487 -4.31 -7.33 -4.56
CA VAL A 487 -3.57 -8.57 -4.81
C VAL A 487 -2.75 -8.89 -3.58
N VAL A 488 -2.99 -10.06 -3.02
CA VAL A 488 -2.26 -10.55 -1.85
C VAL A 488 -1.46 -11.78 -2.23
N ILE A 489 -0.19 -11.80 -1.85
CA ILE A 489 0.70 -12.89 -2.20
C ILE A 489 1.45 -13.35 -0.97
N ALA A 490 1.43 -14.65 -0.69
CA ALA A 490 2.19 -15.25 0.40
C ALA A 490 2.81 -16.57 -0.01
N SER A 491 3.76 -17.07 0.79
CA SER A 491 4.33 -18.41 0.61
C SER A 491 3.51 -19.48 1.33
N SER A 492 2.74 -19.10 2.34
CA SER A 492 1.95 -20.00 3.18
C SER A 492 0.54 -19.48 3.46
N GLY A 493 -0.34 -20.38 3.92
CA GLY A 493 -1.68 -19.99 4.38
C GLY A 493 -1.65 -19.06 5.59
N GLU A 494 -0.62 -19.15 6.44
CA GLU A 494 -0.40 -18.24 7.56
C GLU A 494 -0.02 -16.83 7.07
N GLY A 495 0.88 -16.73 6.10
CA GLY A 495 1.22 -15.48 5.44
C GLY A 495 -0.01 -14.83 4.79
N LEU A 496 -0.88 -15.60 4.13
CA LEU A 496 -2.15 -15.07 3.59
C LEU A 496 -3.07 -14.56 4.70
N ARG A 497 -3.26 -15.30 5.80
CA ARG A 497 -4.07 -14.86 6.94
C ARG A 497 -3.55 -13.56 7.56
N GLY A 498 -2.23 -13.38 7.59
CA GLY A 498 -1.59 -12.16 8.12
C GLY A 498 -1.75 -10.92 7.22
N LEU A 499 -2.09 -11.07 5.94
CA LEU A 499 -2.20 -9.94 5.01
C LEU A 499 -3.57 -9.24 5.01
N ILE A 500 -4.66 -9.97 5.26
CA ILE A 500 -6.00 -9.36 5.38
C ILE A 500 -6.72 -9.99 6.56
N ALA A 501 -7.06 -9.15 7.54
CA ALA A 501 -7.96 -9.56 8.60
C ALA A 501 -9.42 -9.49 8.13
N GLY A 502 -10.14 -10.59 8.29
CA GLY A 502 -11.58 -10.65 8.02
C GLY A 502 -12.06 -11.95 7.38
N ASP A 503 -13.35 -11.96 7.04
CA ASP A 503 -13.96 -13.04 6.28
C ASP A 503 -13.49 -12.97 4.82
N TRP A 504 -12.59 -13.88 4.47
CA TRP A 504 -12.20 -14.10 3.09
C TRP A 504 -13.38 -14.64 2.29
N PRO A 505 -13.58 -14.19 1.04
CA PRO A 505 -14.48 -14.86 0.11
C PRO A 505 -14.13 -16.34 0.02
N GLU A 506 -15.16 -17.19 -0.12
CA GLU A 506 -15.00 -18.65 -0.07
C GLU A 506 -13.89 -19.20 -0.98
N PRO A 507 -13.69 -18.72 -2.22
CA PRO A 507 -12.59 -19.22 -3.07
C PRO A 507 -11.20 -18.94 -2.48
N ILE A 508 -11.02 -17.82 -1.79
CA ILE A 508 -9.75 -17.46 -1.17
C ILE A 508 -9.61 -18.14 0.19
N ARG A 509 -10.71 -18.32 0.92
CA ARG A 509 -10.73 -19.10 2.16
C ARG A 509 -10.32 -20.54 1.93
N ALA A 510 -10.85 -21.17 0.88
CA ALA A 510 -10.45 -22.51 0.45
C ALA A 510 -8.94 -22.58 0.18
N LEU A 511 -8.39 -21.60 -0.56
CA LEU A 511 -6.95 -21.49 -0.81
C LEU A 511 -6.13 -21.39 0.49
N ILE A 512 -6.61 -20.61 1.47
CA ILE A 512 -5.98 -20.44 2.78
C ILE A 512 -6.04 -21.73 3.60
N ASP A 513 -7.18 -22.41 3.61
CA ASP A 513 -7.42 -23.61 4.41
C ASP A 513 -6.66 -24.84 3.88
N GLU A 514 -6.40 -24.89 2.57
CA GLU A 514 -5.48 -25.86 1.94
C GLU A 514 -4.01 -25.64 2.35
N GLY A 515 -3.72 -24.55 3.07
CA GLY A 515 -2.43 -24.28 3.71
C GLY A 515 -1.29 -24.03 2.73
N CYS A 516 -1.60 -23.80 1.46
CA CYS A 516 -0.61 -23.66 0.39
C CYS A 516 0.37 -24.83 0.32
N THR A 517 -0.14 -26.03 0.61
CA THR A 517 0.65 -27.25 0.70
C THR A 517 1.07 -27.81 -0.68
N GLY A 518 0.49 -27.29 -1.76
CA GLY A 518 0.85 -27.58 -3.15
C GLY A 518 1.78 -26.53 -3.77
N GLY A 519 1.99 -26.61 -5.09
CA GLY A 519 2.66 -25.55 -5.85
C GLY A 519 1.82 -24.27 -5.96
N PRO A 520 2.24 -23.31 -6.81
CA PRO A 520 1.54 -22.02 -6.94
C PRO A 520 0.05 -22.19 -7.21
N ALA A 521 -0.78 -21.60 -6.34
CA ALA A 521 -2.23 -21.65 -6.44
C ALA A 521 -2.81 -20.25 -6.27
N ALA A 522 -3.69 -19.86 -7.19
CA ALA A 522 -4.31 -18.54 -7.19
C ALA A 522 -5.84 -18.64 -7.10
N ALA A 523 -6.42 -17.73 -6.32
CA ALA A 523 -7.86 -17.52 -6.24
C ALA A 523 -8.19 -16.07 -6.56
N THR A 524 -9.31 -15.83 -7.23
CA THR A 524 -9.77 -14.49 -7.58
C THR A 524 -11.26 -14.36 -7.29
N VAL A 525 -11.66 -13.22 -6.74
CA VAL A 525 -13.06 -12.83 -6.55
C VAL A 525 -13.13 -11.31 -6.63
N ALA A 526 -14.00 -10.78 -7.50
CA ALA A 526 -14.44 -9.37 -7.53
C ALA A 526 -13.38 -8.34 -7.09
N GLY A 527 -12.32 -8.17 -7.89
CA GLY A 527 -11.26 -7.18 -7.61
C GLY A 527 -10.26 -7.58 -6.52
N LEU A 528 -10.35 -8.77 -5.94
CA LEU A 528 -9.38 -9.37 -5.04
C LEU A 528 -8.77 -10.62 -5.68
N ALA A 529 -7.44 -10.69 -5.69
CA ALA A 529 -6.69 -11.89 -6.04
C ALA A 529 -5.79 -12.30 -4.89
N ALA A 530 -5.74 -13.60 -4.61
CA ALA A 530 -4.78 -14.19 -3.69
C ALA A 530 -3.90 -15.18 -4.46
N LEU A 531 -2.59 -15.10 -4.26
CA LEU A 531 -1.63 -16.08 -4.74
C LEU A 531 -0.93 -16.71 -3.55
N CYS A 532 -0.92 -18.03 -3.51
CA CYS A 532 -0.01 -18.76 -2.65
C CYS A 532 1.07 -19.43 -3.46
N LEU A 533 2.33 -19.16 -3.13
CA LEU A 533 3.49 -19.69 -3.87
C LEU A 533 3.79 -21.14 -3.49
N GLY A 534 3.50 -21.53 -2.25
CA GLY A 534 3.84 -22.84 -1.70
C GLY A 534 5.34 -22.99 -1.40
N PRO A 535 5.76 -24.13 -0.83
CA PRO A 535 7.17 -24.38 -0.52
C PRO A 535 7.96 -24.75 -1.78
N GLY A 536 8.88 -23.89 -2.19
CA GLY A 536 9.85 -24.16 -3.26
C GLY A 536 9.93 -23.06 -4.30
N PRO A 537 10.85 -23.16 -5.26
CA PRO A 537 10.86 -22.26 -6.41
C PRO A 537 9.54 -22.42 -7.16
N ALA A 538 8.89 -21.31 -7.52
CA ALA A 538 7.70 -21.29 -8.35
C ALA A 538 8.11 -21.29 -9.83
N PRO A 539 8.24 -22.45 -10.52
CA PRO A 539 8.36 -22.43 -11.97
C PRO A 539 7.12 -21.71 -12.51
N ASP A 540 7.33 -20.84 -13.49
CA ASP A 540 6.26 -20.13 -14.21
C ASP A 540 5.49 -19.08 -13.38
N LEU A 541 6.16 -18.42 -12.42
CA LEU A 541 5.59 -17.29 -11.67
C LEU A 541 5.02 -16.20 -12.59
N ASP A 542 5.74 -15.82 -13.66
CA ASP A 542 5.26 -14.81 -14.63
C ASP A 542 3.97 -15.24 -15.34
N GLU A 543 3.81 -16.53 -15.66
CA GLU A 543 2.58 -17.08 -16.26
C GLU A 543 1.42 -17.01 -15.27
N THR A 544 1.67 -17.39 -14.01
CA THR A 544 0.68 -17.33 -12.94
C THR A 544 0.22 -15.89 -12.68
N LEU A 545 1.16 -14.95 -12.59
CA LEU A 545 0.85 -13.52 -12.42
C LEU A 545 0.06 -12.97 -13.61
N ALA A 546 0.39 -13.38 -14.84
CA ALA A 546 -0.34 -12.97 -16.03
C ALA A 546 -1.78 -13.52 -16.04
N GLY A 547 -1.97 -14.78 -15.66
CA GLY A 547 -3.29 -15.39 -15.59
C GLY A 547 -4.19 -14.77 -14.51
N MET A 548 -3.60 -14.40 -13.36
CA MET A 548 -4.28 -13.63 -12.31
C MET A 548 -4.70 -12.25 -12.80
N ALA A 549 -3.78 -11.50 -13.43
CA ALA A 549 -4.05 -10.19 -14.01
C ALA A 549 -5.22 -10.26 -15.00
N ALA A 550 -5.19 -11.22 -15.94
CA ALA A 550 -6.28 -11.43 -16.89
C ALA A 550 -7.62 -11.69 -16.21
N THR A 551 -7.63 -12.53 -15.17
CA THR A 551 -8.87 -12.88 -14.45
C THR A 551 -9.46 -11.69 -13.71
N LEU A 552 -8.63 -10.80 -13.16
CA LEU A 552 -9.09 -9.55 -12.55
C LEU A 552 -9.74 -8.61 -13.58
N ILE A 553 -9.12 -8.42 -14.75
CA ILE A 553 -9.70 -7.63 -15.85
C ILE A 553 -11.06 -8.20 -16.29
N TRP A 554 -11.16 -9.51 -16.36
CA TRP A 554 -12.43 -10.19 -16.67
C TRP A 554 -13.52 -9.86 -15.64
N HIS A 555 -13.19 -9.87 -14.34
CA HIS A 555 -14.17 -9.54 -13.30
C HIS A 555 -14.60 -8.07 -13.32
N GLN A 556 -13.69 -7.12 -13.59
CA GLN A 556 -14.06 -5.70 -13.73
C GLN A 556 -15.00 -5.43 -14.91
N THR A 557 -14.96 -6.28 -15.95
CA THR A 557 -15.76 -6.09 -17.16
C THR A 557 -17.10 -6.79 -17.12
N THR A 558 -17.18 -7.97 -16.52
CA THR A 558 -18.37 -8.84 -16.59
C THR A 558 -19.10 -9.00 -15.25
N GLY A 559 -18.50 -8.53 -14.15
CA GLY A 559 -18.94 -8.86 -12.80
C GLY A 559 -18.71 -10.34 -12.45
N PRO A 560 -19.01 -10.77 -11.23
CA PRO A 560 -18.89 -12.18 -10.85
C PRO A 560 -20.10 -13.03 -11.27
N GLU A 561 -21.29 -12.43 -11.42
CA GLU A 561 -22.51 -13.14 -11.84
C GLU A 561 -22.61 -13.36 -13.36
N GLY A 562 -21.75 -12.75 -14.19
CA GLY A 562 -21.59 -13.15 -15.60
C GLY A 562 -21.15 -14.62 -15.78
N ALA A 563 -20.64 -15.26 -14.70
CA ALA A 563 -20.39 -16.70 -14.65
C ALA A 563 -21.67 -17.54 -14.52
N GLY A 564 -22.81 -16.93 -14.18
CA GLY A 564 -24.13 -17.53 -14.09
C GLY A 564 -24.83 -17.61 -15.45
N THR A 565 -24.54 -18.69 -16.18
CA THR A 565 -25.33 -19.29 -17.28
C THR A 565 -25.25 -18.74 -18.72
N THR A 566 -24.63 -17.60 -19.04
CA THR A 566 -24.53 -17.16 -20.45
C THR A 566 -23.13 -17.09 -21.04
N THR A 567 -22.07 -16.83 -20.26
CA THR A 567 -20.71 -16.76 -20.84
C THR A 567 -20.04 -18.13 -20.87
N PRO A 568 -19.62 -18.64 -22.04
CA PRO A 568 -19.01 -19.96 -22.12
C PRO A 568 -17.67 -20.04 -21.39
N ALA A 569 -17.45 -21.10 -20.60
CA ALA A 569 -16.20 -21.33 -19.86
C ALA A 569 -14.95 -21.32 -20.75
N TRP A 570 -15.08 -21.73 -22.02
CA TRP A 570 -13.98 -21.70 -22.99
C TRP A 570 -13.52 -20.27 -23.32
N LEU A 571 -14.42 -19.29 -23.30
CA LEU A 571 -14.08 -17.90 -23.63
C LEU A 571 -13.20 -17.30 -22.52
N ARG A 572 -13.61 -17.47 -21.26
CA ARG A 572 -12.80 -17.07 -20.10
C ARG A 572 -11.45 -17.77 -20.08
N ALA A 573 -11.44 -19.09 -20.27
CA ALA A 573 -10.22 -19.88 -20.30
C ALA A 573 -9.28 -19.46 -21.44
N GLY A 574 -9.84 -19.14 -22.61
CA GLY A 574 -9.08 -18.64 -23.75
C GLY A 574 -8.53 -17.24 -23.60
N PHE A 575 -9.28 -16.38 -22.91
CA PHE A 575 -8.86 -15.02 -22.57
C PHE A 575 -7.62 -15.02 -21.69
N VAL A 576 -7.65 -15.80 -20.60
CA VAL A 576 -6.54 -15.96 -19.67
C VAL A 576 -5.29 -16.44 -20.41
N HIS A 577 -5.43 -17.49 -21.24
CA HIS A 577 -4.31 -18.03 -21.98
C HIS A 577 -3.76 -17.10 -23.06
N TYR A 578 -4.62 -16.31 -23.72
CA TYR A 578 -4.17 -15.29 -24.67
C TYR A 578 -3.27 -14.25 -23.99
N VAL A 579 -3.64 -13.80 -22.78
CA VAL A 579 -2.79 -12.87 -22.00
C VAL A 579 -1.48 -13.53 -21.60
N GLU A 580 -1.50 -14.77 -21.11
CA GLU A 580 -0.28 -15.51 -20.76
C GLU A 580 0.70 -15.56 -21.94
N LEU A 581 0.21 -15.93 -23.13
CA LEU A 581 1.03 -16.04 -24.35
C LEU A 581 1.60 -14.70 -24.82
N THR A 582 0.81 -13.62 -24.70
CA THR A 582 1.20 -12.29 -25.20
C THR A 582 2.07 -11.53 -24.21
N ALA A 583 1.76 -11.63 -22.92
CA ALA A 583 2.47 -10.92 -21.86
C ALA A 583 3.86 -11.51 -21.60
N GLY A 584 4.04 -12.83 -21.80
CA GLY A 584 5.32 -13.51 -21.60
C GLY A 584 6.32 -13.36 -22.75
N ARG A 585 5.89 -13.09 -23.99
CA ARG A 585 6.77 -13.25 -25.18
C ARG A 585 7.01 -11.99 -26.04
N GLN A 586 6.48 -10.82 -25.70
CA GLN A 586 6.58 -9.59 -26.53
C GLN A 586 6.31 -9.86 -28.03
N LEU A 587 5.33 -10.71 -28.35
CA LEU A 587 5.08 -11.12 -29.73
C LEU A 587 4.21 -10.09 -30.46
N GLU A 588 4.67 -9.66 -31.63
CA GLU A 588 3.85 -8.88 -32.57
C GLU A 588 2.65 -9.72 -33.06
N PRO A 589 1.48 -9.12 -33.37
CA PRO A 589 0.27 -9.84 -33.80
C PRO A 589 0.47 -10.81 -34.96
N THR A 590 1.39 -10.50 -35.88
CA THR A 590 1.78 -11.35 -37.02
C THR A 590 2.63 -12.55 -36.60
N GLN A 591 3.50 -12.40 -35.61
CA GLN A 591 4.27 -13.52 -35.04
C GLN A 591 3.36 -14.45 -34.24
N MET A 592 2.27 -13.93 -33.67
CA MET A 592 1.23 -14.68 -32.97
C MET A 592 0.52 -15.69 -33.88
N ARG A 593 0.18 -15.32 -35.12
CA ARG A 593 -0.42 -16.23 -36.12
C ARG A 593 0.48 -17.44 -36.43
N LEU A 594 1.79 -17.25 -36.53
CA LEU A 594 2.74 -18.31 -36.85
C LEU A 594 3.17 -19.12 -35.63
N GLY A 595 3.37 -18.45 -34.48
CA GLY A 595 3.77 -19.05 -33.21
C GLY A 595 2.70 -19.96 -32.62
N LEU A 596 1.43 -19.52 -32.62
CA LEU A 596 0.32 -20.32 -32.09
C LEU A 596 0.08 -21.58 -32.94
N VAL A 597 0.10 -21.45 -34.27
CA VAL A 597 -0.01 -22.58 -35.20
C VAL A 597 1.19 -23.54 -35.04
N ALA A 598 2.39 -23.03 -34.76
CA ALA A 598 3.56 -23.85 -34.50
C ALA A 598 3.53 -24.55 -33.13
N ASP A 599 3.07 -23.90 -32.06
CA ASP A 599 2.97 -24.51 -30.71
C ASP A 599 1.89 -25.61 -30.69
N ILE A 600 0.74 -25.38 -31.34
CA ILE A 600 -0.32 -26.37 -31.55
C ILE A 600 0.22 -27.59 -32.32
N ARG A 601 1.06 -27.36 -33.35
CA ARG A 601 1.68 -28.44 -34.14
C ARG A 601 2.79 -29.19 -33.40
N ARG A 602 3.49 -28.55 -32.45
CA ARG A 602 4.62 -29.16 -31.70
C ARG A 602 4.20 -29.99 -30.50
N ARG A 603 2.96 -29.85 -29.99
CA ARG A 603 2.45 -30.62 -28.84
C ARG A 603 1.25 -31.55 -29.16
N PRO A 604 1.31 -32.45 -30.17
CA PRO A 604 0.17 -33.30 -30.56
C PRO A 604 -0.06 -34.53 -29.64
N ARG A 605 0.79 -34.78 -28.65
CA ARG A 605 0.74 -35.99 -27.78
C ARG A 605 0.83 -35.68 -26.29
N ILE A 606 0.10 -34.68 -25.81
CA ILE A 606 -0.40 -34.78 -24.43
C ILE A 606 -1.62 -35.69 -24.58
N ALA A 607 -1.55 -36.90 -24.03
CA ALA A 607 -2.74 -37.73 -23.83
C ALA A 607 -3.64 -36.95 -22.86
N LEU A 608 -4.51 -36.13 -23.43
CA LEU A 608 -5.49 -35.32 -22.75
C LEU A 608 -6.62 -36.26 -22.34
N ASP A 609 -6.55 -36.72 -21.11
CA ASP A 609 -7.67 -37.39 -20.48
C ASP A 609 -8.83 -36.38 -20.40
N ALA A 610 -10.00 -36.75 -20.95
CA ALA A 610 -11.17 -35.89 -21.17
C ALA A 610 -11.80 -35.35 -19.86
N ALA A 611 -11.19 -35.64 -18.71
CA ALA A 611 -11.60 -35.23 -17.38
C ALA A 611 -10.92 -33.93 -16.89
N THR A 612 -9.93 -33.36 -17.60
CA THR A 612 -9.14 -32.22 -17.09
C THR A 612 -9.44 -30.89 -17.80
N GLY A 613 -9.50 -29.79 -17.04
CA GLY A 613 -9.72 -28.42 -17.56
C GLY A 613 -8.60 -27.85 -18.46
N ALA A 614 -7.60 -28.64 -18.84
CA ALA A 614 -6.49 -28.25 -19.71
C ALA A 614 -6.90 -28.24 -21.21
N GLU A 615 -7.76 -29.17 -21.64
CA GLU A 615 -8.25 -29.25 -23.03
C GLU A 615 -9.14 -28.05 -23.38
N ALA A 616 -10.03 -27.67 -22.45
CA ALA A 616 -10.91 -26.51 -22.59
C ALA A 616 -10.12 -25.20 -22.64
N ARG A 617 -9.04 -25.07 -21.86
CA ARG A 617 -8.11 -23.92 -21.89
C ARG A 617 -7.44 -23.78 -23.25
N SER A 618 -6.80 -24.85 -23.73
CA SER A 618 -6.10 -24.83 -25.02
C SER A 618 -7.04 -24.51 -26.19
N ARG A 619 -8.22 -25.15 -26.25
CA ARG A 619 -9.19 -24.89 -27.33
C ARG A 619 -9.82 -23.50 -27.24
N GLY A 620 -10.16 -23.06 -26.03
CA GLY A 620 -10.65 -21.71 -25.80
C GLY A 620 -9.65 -20.66 -26.25
N ALA A 621 -8.36 -20.89 -25.98
CA ALA A 621 -7.31 -19.97 -26.38
C ALA A 621 -7.13 -19.87 -27.89
N VAL A 622 -7.24 -21.01 -28.59
CA VAL A 622 -7.26 -21.02 -30.06
C VAL A 622 -8.44 -20.22 -30.58
N ALA A 623 -9.63 -20.42 -30.02
CA ALA A 623 -10.82 -19.67 -30.40
C ALA A 623 -10.65 -18.16 -30.18
N VAL A 624 -10.22 -17.73 -29.00
CA VAL A 624 -9.96 -16.31 -28.69
C VAL A 624 -8.88 -15.73 -29.59
N SER A 625 -7.78 -16.45 -29.79
CA SER A 625 -6.71 -16.00 -30.69
C SER A 625 -7.19 -15.84 -32.12
N LEU A 626 -8.10 -16.70 -32.58
CA LEU A 626 -8.71 -16.58 -33.91
C LEU A 626 -9.68 -15.40 -33.99
N LEU A 627 -10.47 -15.13 -32.95
CA LEU A 627 -11.33 -13.94 -32.87
C LEU A 627 -10.48 -12.67 -32.92
N VAL A 628 -9.42 -12.60 -32.12
CA VAL A 628 -8.46 -11.48 -32.11
C VAL A 628 -7.77 -11.36 -33.48
N ALA A 629 -7.38 -12.47 -34.09
CA ALA A 629 -6.72 -12.45 -35.40
C ALA A 629 -7.67 -12.09 -36.56
N ALA A 630 -8.99 -12.25 -36.39
CA ALA A 630 -9.99 -11.95 -37.40
C ALA A 630 -10.51 -10.52 -37.29
N GLN A 631 -10.83 -10.05 -36.08
CA GLN A 631 -11.53 -8.78 -35.83
C GLN A 631 -10.77 -7.84 -34.89
N GLY A 632 -9.53 -8.17 -34.52
CA GLY A 632 -8.73 -7.40 -33.56
C GLY A 632 -9.14 -7.66 -32.10
N SER A 633 -8.27 -7.28 -31.17
CA SER A 633 -8.53 -7.46 -29.74
C SER A 633 -9.58 -6.50 -29.18
N ALA A 634 -9.80 -5.35 -29.85
CA ALA A 634 -10.88 -4.41 -29.56
C ALA A 634 -12.26 -5.07 -29.59
N SER A 635 -12.50 -5.97 -30.54
CA SER A 635 -13.77 -6.70 -30.68
C SER A 635 -14.04 -7.65 -29.50
N VAL A 636 -12.97 -8.26 -28.94
CA VAL A 636 -13.10 -9.07 -27.72
C VAL A 636 -13.36 -8.17 -26.50
N GLY A 637 -12.73 -6.99 -26.45
CA GLY A 637 -13.02 -5.97 -25.44
C GLY A 637 -14.47 -5.50 -25.48
N GLN A 638 -15.01 -5.25 -26.67
CA GLN A 638 -16.42 -4.87 -26.86
C GLN A 638 -17.36 -5.98 -26.41
N LEU A 639 -17.07 -7.25 -26.77
CA LEU A 639 -17.87 -8.39 -26.33
C LEU A 639 -17.96 -8.44 -24.80
N MET A 640 -16.84 -8.19 -24.10
CA MET A 640 -16.83 -8.16 -22.65
C MET A 640 -17.60 -6.97 -22.07
N ALA A 641 -17.55 -5.81 -22.73
CA ALA A 641 -18.32 -4.64 -22.34
C ALA A 641 -19.84 -4.90 -22.48
N ASP A 642 -20.28 -5.51 -23.58
CA ASP A 642 -21.68 -5.84 -23.83
C ASP A 642 -22.20 -6.87 -22.82
N LEU A 643 -21.39 -7.90 -22.52
CA LEU A 643 -21.70 -8.86 -21.47
C LEU A 643 -21.86 -8.19 -20.10
N GLY A 644 -20.97 -7.26 -19.75
CA GLY A 644 -21.08 -6.46 -18.53
C GLY A 644 -22.32 -5.58 -18.48
N ALA A 645 -22.75 -5.04 -19.63
CA ALA A 645 -23.98 -4.29 -19.77
C ALA A 645 -25.25 -5.18 -19.73
N GLY A 646 -25.09 -6.50 -19.61
CA GLY A 646 -26.20 -7.46 -19.54
C GLY A 646 -26.75 -7.88 -20.90
N VAL A 647 -26.02 -7.66 -22.00
CA VAL A 647 -26.39 -8.18 -23.32
C VAL A 647 -26.19 -9.71 -23.34
N PRO A 648 -27.18 -10.50 -23.81
CA PRO A 648 -27.00 -11.94 -23.94
C PRO A 648 -25.79 -12.31 -24.80
N PHE A 649 -25.02 -13.32 -24.39
CA PHE A 649 -23.78 -13.71 -25.11
C PHE A 649 -24.00 -13.97 -26.60
N ALA A 650 -25.09 -14.65 -26.98
CA ALA A 650 -25.36 -14.93 -28.39
C ALA A 650 -25.63 -13.66 -29.21
N GLU A 651 -26.35 -12.70 -28.63
CA GLU A 651 -26.64 -11.40 -29.25
C GLU A 651 -25.35 -10.59 -29.41
N ALA A 652 -24.58 -10.40 -28.33
CA ALA A 652 -23.32 -9.66 -28.37
C ALA A 652 -22.28 -10.32 -29.30
N PHE A 653 -22.19 -11.65 -29.28
CA PHE A 653 -21.26 -12.38 -30.15
C PHE A 653 -21.65 -12.26 -31.62
N GLU A 654 -22.94 -12.38 -31.95
CA GLU A 654 -23.40 -12.27 -33.32
C GLU A 654 -23.28 -10.84 -33.85
N ASP A 655 -23.59 -9.82 -33.03
CA ASP A 655 -23.45 -8.41 -33.41
C ASP A 655 -22.00 -8.05 -33.75
N ILE A 656 -21.05 -8.50 -32.92
CA ILE A 656 -19.63 -8.17 -33.08
C ILE A 656 -18.96 -9.00 -34.18
N PHE A 657 -19.22 -10.31 -34.23
CA PHE A 657 -18.50 -11.22 -35.13
C PHE A 657 -19.27 -11.56 -36.40
N GLY A 658 -20.52 -11.13 -36.54
CA GLY A 658 -21.38 -11.39 -37.69
C GLY A 658 -21.75 -12.87 -37.87
N VAL A 659 -21.53 -13.70 -36.85
CA VAL A 659 -21.82 -15.15 -36.88
C VAL A 659 -22.40 -15.61 -35.54
N PRO A 660 -23.47 -16.44 -35.55
CA PRO A 660 -23.99 -17.03 -34.33
C PRO A 660 -22.93 -17.88 -33.60
N PRO A 661 -22.89 -17.88 -32.26
CA PRO A 661 -21.89 -18.62 -31.49
C PRO A 661 -21.93 -20.13 -31.76
N ASP A 662 -23.11 -20.72 -32.01
CA ASP A 662 -23.25 -22.14 -32.32
C ASP A 662 -22.62 -22.48 -33.69
N ARG A 663 -22.74 -21.57 -34.66
CA ARG A 663 -22.11 -21.71 -35.97
C ARG A 663 -20.60 -21.57 -35.88
N PHE A 664 -20.12 -20.62 -35.06
CA PHE A 664 -18.70 -20.49 -34.76
C PHE A 664 -18.14 -21.75 -34.07
N ALA A 665 -18.84 -22.25 -33.05
CA ALA A 665 -18.46 -23.44 -32.31
C ALA A 665 -18.45 -24.71 -33.19
N ALA A 666 -19.32 -24.80 -34.19
CA ALA A 666 -19.33 -25.91 -35.15
C ALA A 666 -18.04 -26.03 -35.97
N HIS A 667 -17.24 -24.98 -36.08
CA HIS A 667 -15.91 -25.02 -36.70
C HIS A 667 -14.82 -25.66 -35.81
N PHE A 668 -15.13 -25.93 -34.54
CA PHE A 668 -14.23 -26.52 -33.55
C PHE A 668 -14.88 -27.75 -32.90
N PRO A 669 -15.00 -28.88 -33.63
CA PRO A 669 -15.63 -30.10 -33.10
C PRO A 669 -14.92 -30.52 -31.80
N GLY A 670 -15.68 -30.55 -30.69
CA GLY A 670 -15.19 -30.87 -29.35
C GLY A 670 -15.17 -29.72 -28.34
N LEU A 671 -15.60 -28.50 -28.70
CA LEU A 671 -15.94 -27.48 -27.69
C LEU A 671 -17.29 -27.82 -27.04
N PRO A 672 -17.37 -27.98 -25.70
CA PRO A 672 -18.61 -28.34 -25.04
C PRO A 672 -19.52 -27.12 -24.86
N THR A 673 -20.56 -26.97 -25.68
CA THR A 673 -21.75 -26.14 -25.37
C THR A 673 -22.86 -26.94 -24.64
N ARG A 674 -22.68 -28.27 -24.54
CA ARG A 674 -23.48 -29.32 -23.86
C ARG A 674 -25.02 -29.24 -24.00
N ARG A 675 -25.54 -30.06 -24.93
CA ARG A 675 -26.93 -30.57 -25.07
C ARG A 675 -28.04 -29.51 -25.26
N ILE A 676 -28.48 -29.38 -26.51
CA ILE A 676 -29.84 -29.31 -27.13
C ILE A 676 -29.53 -28.97 -28.61
N ALA A 677 -30.08 -29.57 -29.68
CA ALA A 677 -31.21 -30.44 -29.89
C ALA A 677 -30.83 -31.63 -30.81
N ALA A 678 -31.55 -32.73 -30.64
CA ALA A 678 -31.49 -33.89 -31.51
C ALA A 678 -32.07 -33.61 -32.90
N SER A 679 -31.53 -34.34 -33.87
CA SER A 679 -32.10 -34.63 -35.21
C SER A 679 -32.08 -33.50 -36.24
N PHE A 680 -31.17 -33.59 -37.21
CA PHE A 680 -31.54 -33.75 -38.62
C PHE A 680 -30.44 -34.47 -39.39
N LEU A 681 -30.84 -35.52 -40.13
CA LEU A 681 -30.03 -36.28 -41.06
C LEU A 681 -30.02 -35.62 -42.45
N SER A 682 -28.92 -35.88 -43.17
CA SER A 682 -28.82 -36.09 -44.62
C SER A 682 -28.46 -34.89 -45.52
N PRO A 683 -27.49 -35.08 -46.45
CA PRO A 683 -27.03 -34.08 -47.40
C PRO A 683 -27.93 -34.06 -48.65
N ARG A 684 -28.73 -33.01 -48.80
CA ARG A 684 -29.29 -32.52 -50.06
C ARG A 684 -29.89 -31.15 -49.77
N ASP A 685 -29.17 -30.11 -50.16
CA ASP A 685 -29.69 -28.81 -50.62
C ASP A 685 -28.53 -27.79 -50.66
N LEU A 686 -27.64 -28.00 -51.64
CA LEU A 686 -26.94 -26.90 -52.28
C LEU A 686 -27.34 -26.95 -53.76
N GLY A 687 -28.38 -26.19 -54.09
CA GLY A 687 -28.76 -25.96 -55.47
C GLY A 687 -27.63 -25.26 -56.20
N GLN A 688 -27.05 -25.94 -57.19
CA GLN A 688 -26.38 -25.31 -58.32
C GLN A 688 -27.26 -25.48 -59.56
N PRO A 689 -27.56 -24.41 -60.31
CA PRO A 689 -28.12 -24.55 -61.64
C PRO A 689 -27.00 -24.92 -62.63
N ALA A 690 -27.20 -26.03 -63.35
CA ALA A 690 -26.32 -26.47 -64.43
C ALA A 690 -26.48 -25.56 -65.65
N VAL A 691 -25.39 -24.91 -66.07
CA VAL A 691 -25.28 -24.27 -67.39
C VAL A 691 -24.81 -25.35 -68.39
N ARG A 692 -25.64 -25.65 -69.40
CA ARG A 692 -25.25 -26.44 -70.58
C ARG A 692 -24.66 -25.50 -71.64
N PRO A 693 -23.54 -25.86 -72.32
CA PRO A 693 -23.17 -25.24 -73.58
C PRO A 693 -23.94 -25.88 -74.76
N PRO A 694 -24.05 -25.18 -75.91
CA PRO A 694 -24.92 -25.59 -76.99
C PRO A 694 -24.36 -26.76 -77.80
N VAL A 695 -25.29 -27.50 -78.38
CA VAL A 695 -25.09 -28.64 -79.27
C VAL A 695 -24.61 -28.17 -80.64
N ASN A 696 -23.67 -28.92 -81.23
CA ASN A 696 -23.71 -29.30 -82.64
C ASN A 696 -23.82 -30.83 -82.70
#